data_AF-A0A8H7EPW0-F1
#
_entry.id   AF-A0A8H7EPW0-F1
#
_cell.length_a   1.000
_cell.length_b   1.000
_cell.length_c   1.000
_cell.angle_alpha   90.00
_cell.angle_beta   90.00
_cell.angle_gamma   90.00
#
_symmetry.space_group_name_H-M   'P 1'
#
loop_
_entity.id
_entity.type
_entity.pdbx_description
1 polymer ?
#
loop_
_entity_poly.entity_id
_entity_poly.type
_entity_poly.pdbx_seq_one_letter_code
_entity_poly.pdbx_strand_id
1 'polypeptide(L)'
;MRSIGILLVAGILLCLVSADDDTSPLRFPPKPPIPGPYVAPKEPKYNYAEVLHKSYLFYHAQKSGILPYQRLAWRGDSCKVCVGDFGEDLSRGWYEAANTMKWGLPFGWTVTQLAFNIVMFEEAMNSVDELAEGLELIKWGADYLLNCHYNDTHIVGQLGTSALGPISKQIELDVDFNYWGPPEEYEQWVPTGLPHKAYYITPDNPSSEIAAEYGAAMAAISIPWRKHNATFADELVDHAKRLFQFATDYPGSYVTSRDNAYQWATFWYPSTRYDDEIAWCASWIYAATKEPVWLDTAKKWYMIASDSWQEYSWDEKGGALHTLLYAFTGEGLFYKNAMDYFNQFLPSPQQIVKFTPRGLAYIEHWGSVGYSGNVAFLMMAFAKAIGYHTKEAKDMTTFAIQQINYALGDYGYSWVVGFGEDYPSKPYHKSSYNSYIDYPMRGKFQDMVEEDFSESKTGQRFILYGAVEGGPNVDDSWHDDRTNYEYSEVTQDYNAAWTGAIAGLIDFYGPEKFEPYTDCELDLGWTHPNASTPPFWPDDDCYHTCNTGCPRGQMKSSFSWRLLVEPDKINRNLDMLYPGHGNTRAAALQGKKEEDEVKIDKQSPSTPHENNHMENTPATENNVHNHNPTYDEASSGARHLPIFATLCIVFVSLYVLLW
;
A
#
# COMPACT_ATOMS: atom_id res chain seq x y z
N MET A 1 -62.95 17.39 -25.72
CA MET A 1 -62.71 15.93 -25.85
C MET A 1 -61.61 15.61 -24.85
N ARG A 2 -61.98 15.31 -23.60
CA ARG A 2 -62.20 13.96 -23.07
C ARG A 2 -60.95 13.08 -23.17
N SER A 3 -60.31 12.95 -22.01
CA SER A 3 -59.81 11.71 -21.38
C SER A 3 -59.50 10.53 -22.30
N ILE A 4 -58.26 10.02 -22.20
CA ILE A 4 -57.87 8.60 -21.97
C ILE A 4 -56.35 8.55 -22.15
N GLY A 5 -55.62 8.11 -21.12
CA GLY A 5 -54.18 7.86 -21.23
C GLY A 5 -53.30 8.08 -19.98
N ILE A 6 -53.85 8.15 -18.76
CA ILE A 6 -53.08 8.22 -17.49
C ILE A 6 -52.92 6.82 -16.84
N LEU A 7 -53.08 5.73 -17.59
CA LEU A 7 -53.02 4.36 -17.06
C LEU A 7 -52.19 3.47 -17.98
N LEU A 8 -50.87 3.71 -18.06
CA LEU A 8 -49.89 2.72 -18.56
C LEU A 8 -48.40 3.07 -18.34
N VAL A 9 -48.07 3.88 -17.32
CA VAL A 9 -46.66 4.10 -16.89
C VAL A 9 -46.44 3.79 -15.39
N ALA A 10 -47.50 3.44 -14.64
CA ALA A 10 -47.40 3.03 -13.24
C ALA A 10 -47.26 1.51 -13.03
N GLY A 11 -46.88 0.75 -14.07
CA GLY A 11 -46.92 -0.72 -14.06
C GLY A 11 -45.60 -1.43 -14.39
N ILE A 12 -44.48 -0.71 -14.57
CA ILE A 12 -43.14 -1.30 -14.78
C ILE A 12 -42.11 -0.49 -13.98
N LEU A 13 -42.40 -0.28 -12.70
CA LEU A 13 -41.44 0.23 -11.71
C LEU A 13 -41.63 -0.44 -10.34
N LEU A 14 -42.02 -1.72 -10.37
CA LEU A 14 -41.96 -2.61 -9.23
C LEU A 14 -41.24 -3.89 -9.65
N CYS A 15 -40.22 -4.23 -8.88
CA CYS A 15 -39.56 -5.53 -8.80
C CYS A 15 -38.63 -5.91 -9.96
N LEU A 16 -37.52 -5.19 -10.09
CA LEU A 16 -36.21 -5.85 -10.08
C LEU A 16 -35.51 -5.45 -8.79
N VAL A 17 -36.10 -5.87 -7.67
CA VAL A 17 -35.28 -6.18 -6.50
C VAL A 17 -34.50 -7.39 -6.97
N SER A 18 -33.22 -7.21 -7.32
CA SER A 18 -32.30 -8.33 -7.34
C SER A 18 -32.57 -9.09 -6.04
N ALA A 19 -32.97 -10.36 -6.13
CA ALA A 19 -32.98 -11.16 -4.92
C ALA A 19 -31.59 -11.00 -4.30
N ASP A 20 -31.52 -10.62 -3.03
CA ASP A 20 -30.24 -10.61 -2.31
C ASP A 20 -29.60 -11.98 -2.55
N ASP A 21 -28.35 -11.99 -3.00
CA ASP A 21 -27.58 -13.21 -3.13
C ASP A 21 -27.49 -13.85 -1.74
N ASP A 22 -28.06 -15.05 -1.56
CA ASP A 22 -28.05 -15.78 -0.29
C ASP A 22 -26.61 -16.00 0.26
N THR A 23 -25.57 -15.85 -0.58
CA THR A 23 -24.16 -16.02 -0.22
C THR A 23 -23.39 -14.72 0.05
N SER A 24 -23.94 -13.55 -0.33
CA SER A 24 -23.46 -12.23 0.10
C SER A 24 -24.62 -11.24 0.27
N PRO A 25 -25.52 -11.51 1.24
CA PRO A 25 -26.69 -10.66 1.45
C PRO A 25 -26.25 -9.27 1.88
N LEU A 26 -27.08 -8.26 1.59
CA LEU A 26 -26.89 -6.92 2.14
C LEU A 26 -26.81 -7.02 3.66
N ARG A 27 -25.65 -6.66 4.20
CA ARG A 27 -25.38 -6.70 5.64
C ARG A 27 -25.73 -5.36 6.26
N PHE A 28 -26.23 -5.44 7.47
CA PHE A 28 -26.46 -4.29 8.35
C PHE A 28 -25.68 -4.51 9.63
N PRO A 29 -25.13 -3.46 10.25
CA PRO A 29 -24.33 -3.67 11.44
C PRO A 29 -25.23 -4.19 12.57
N PRO A 30 -24.81 -5.25 13.27
CA PRO A 30 -25.67 -5.98 14.20
C PRO A 30 -26.06 -5.15 15.43
N LYS A 31 -25.28 -4.12 15.78
CA LYS A 31 -25.58 -3.23 16.90
C LYS A 31 -26.38 -2.00 16.47
N PRO A 32 -27.27 -1.46 17.32
CA PRO A 32 -28.05 -0.28 16.99
C PRO A 32 -27.18 0.98 16.84
N PRO A 33 -27.72 2.05 16.21
CA PRO A 33 -27.10 3.38 16.19
C PRO A 33 -26.71 3.88 17.58
N ILE A 34 -25.71 4.76 17.64
CA ILE A 34 -25.25 5.35 18.90
C ILE A 34 -26.35 6.28 19.46
N PRO A 35 -26.78 6.12 20.73
CA PRO A 35 -27.90 6.88 21.29
C PRO A 35 -27.55 8.34 21.64
N GLY A 36 -26.31 8.75 21.45
CA GLY A 36 -25.80 10.08 21.77
C GLY A 36 -24.33 10.24 21.35
N PRO A 37 -23.64 11.28 21.84
CA PRO A 37 -22.21 11.48 21.56
C PRO A 37 -21.38 10.27 21.96
N TYR A 38 -20.38 9.93 21.15
CA TYR A 38 -19.45 8.86 21.47
C TYR A 38 -18.70 9.17 22.78
N VAL A 39 -18.54 8.15 23.62
CA VAL A 39 -17.78 8.25 24.87
C VAL A 39 -16.57 7.35 24.73
N ALA A 40 -15.40 7.98 24.55
CA ALA A 40 -14.14 7.25 24.47
C ALA A 40 -13.92 6.42 25.75
N PRO A 41 -13.59 5.11 25.62
CA PRO A 41 -13.25 4.29 26.76
C PRO A 41 -11.97 4.80 27.43
N LYS A 42 -11.86 4.60 28.75
CA LYS A 42 -10.65 4.99 29.51
C LYS A 42 -9.49 4.01 29.32
N GLU A 43 -9.82 2.78 28.98
CA GLU A 43 -8.88 1.69 28.71
C GLU A 43 -9.04 1.27 27.25
N PRO A 44 -7.96 0.80 26.59
CA PRO A 44 -8.05 0.32 25.23
C PRO A 44 -9.04 -0.83 25.15
N LYS A 45 -9.99 -0.73 24.21
CA LYS A 45 -11.00 -1.78 23.98
C LYS A 45 -10.46 -2.94 23.13
N TYR A 46 -9.51 -2.63 22.26
CA TYR A 46 -8.91 -3.55 21.30
C TYR A 46 -7.40 -3.64 21.53
N ASN A 47 -6.80 -4.75 21.10
CA ASN A 47 -5.36 -4.90 21.11
C ASN A 47 -4.73 -4.11 19.95
N TYR A 48 -4.44 -2.84 20.16
CA TYR A 48 -3.86 -1.99 19.11
C TYR A 48 -2.47 -2.44 18.65
N ALA A 49 -1.71 -3.18 19.47
CA ALA A 49 -0.43 -3.77 19.04
C ALA A 49 -0.64 -4.85 17.97
N GLU A 50 -1.66 -5.70 18.13
CA GLU A 50 -2.04 -6.68 17.10
C GLU A 50 -2.49 -5.99 15.80
N VAL A 51 -3.28 -4.93 15.91
CA VAL A 51 -3.75 -4.19 14.72
C VAL A 51 -2.58 -3.57 13.98
N LEU A 52 -1.62 -2.96 14.71
CA LEU A 52 -0.42 -2.37 14.11
C LEU A 52 0.42 -3.43 13.38
N HIS A 53 0.67 -4.57 14.03
CA HIS A 53 1.39 -5.71 13.46
C HIS A 53 0.75 -6.19 12.14
N LYS A 54 -0.58 -6.39 12.16
CA LYS A 54 -1.34 -6.81 10.98
C LYS A 54 -1.32 -5.75 9.88
N SER A 55 -1.38 -4.46 10.23
CA SER A 55 -1.28 -3.38 9.22
C SER A 55 0.07 -3.41 8.48
N TYR A 56 1.18 -3.74 9.16
CA TYR A 56 2.46 -3.95 8.49
C TYR A 56 2.51 -5.26 7.68
N LEU A 57 1.82 -6.32 8.10
CA LEU A 57 1.66 -7.54 7.29
C LEU A 57 0.96 -7.25 5.95
N PHE A 58 -0.01 -6.33 5.90
CA PHE A 58 -0.59 -5.89 4.64
C PHE A 58 0.45 -5.30 3.69
N TYR A 59 1.35 -4.42 4.17
CA TYR A 59 2.42 -3.90 3.32
C TYR A 59 3.42 -4.98 2.89
N HIS A 60 3.71 -5.99 3.72
CA HIS A 60 4.47 -7.16 3.28
C HIS A 60 3.74 -7.92 2.16
N ALA A 61 2.41 -8.02 2.25
CA ALA A 61 1.56 -8.63 1.23
C ALA A 61 1.47 -7.83 -0.07
N GLN A 62 1.81 -6.53 -0.07
CA GLN A 62 1.86 -5.70 -1.27
C GLN A 62 3.27 -5.62 -1.89
N LYS A 63 4.33 -6.12 -1.25
CA LYS A 63 5.72 -5.95 -1.75
C LYS A 63 5.89 -6.51 -3.16
N SER A 64 6.55 -5.74 -4.02
CA SER A 64 6.95 -6.13 -5.37
C SER A 64 8.47 -6.37 -5.41
N GLY A 65 8.95 -7.24 -6.31
CA GLY A 65 10.40 -7.41 -6.54
C GLY A 65 10.98 -8.67 -5.90
N ILE A 66 12.31 -8.73 -5.81
CA ILE A 66 13.03 -9.83 -5.15
C ILE A 66 12.93 -9.66 -3.63
N LEU A 67 12.20 -10.55 -2.96
CA LEU A 67 11.93 -10.42 -1.53
C LEU A 67 13.15 -10.86 -0.71
N PRO A 68 13.58 -10.07 0.30
CA PRO A 68 14.70 -10.46 1.17
C PRO A 68 14.39 -11.75 1.90
N TYR A 69 13.14 -11.88 2.31
CA TYR A 69 12.55 -13.09 2.86
C TYR A 69 11.07 -13.15 2.49
N GLN A 70 10.56 -14.37 2.39
CA GLN A 70 9.18 -14.67 2.12
C GLN A 70 8.44 -14.76 3.45
N ARG A 71 7.77 -13.68 3.88
CA ARG A 71 6.98 -13.67 5.13
C ARG A 71 5.67 -14.43 4.99
N LEU A 72 5.04 -14.34 3.82
CA LEU A 72 3.77 -14.98 3.46
C LEU A 72 4.01 -16.09 2.43
N ALA A 73 3.50 -17.31 2.66
CA ALA A 73 3.73 -18.47 1.79
C ALA A 73 3.20 -18.28 0.35
N TRP A 74 2.21 -17.40 0.21
CA TRP A 74 1.49 -17.13 -1.04
C TRP A 74 1.97 -15.87 -1.77
N ARG A 75 3.01 -15.21 -1.25
CA ARG A 75 3.76 -14.14 -1.93
C ARG A 75 5.16 -14.64 -2.26
N GLY A 76 5.72 -14.22 -3.38
CA GLY A 76 7.07 -14.55 -3.81
C GLY A 76 7.71 -13.43 -4.61
N ASP A 77 8.85 -13.73 -5.23
CA ASP A 77 9.54 -12.77 -6.08
C ASP A 77 8.68 -12.44 -7.31
N SER A 78 8.39 -11.15 -7.52
CA SER A 78 7.65 -10.63 -8.67
C SER A 78 8.44 -9.51 -9.36
N CYS A 79 7.92 -8.95 -10.46
CA CYS A 79 8.54 -7.80 -11.14
C CYS A 79 10.03 -8.02 -11.50
N LYS A 80 10.44 -9.27 -11.79
CA LYS A 80 11.84 -9.68 -11.98
C LYS A 80 12.52 -9.04 -13.20
N VAL A 81 11.72 -8.46 -14.08
CA VAL A 81 12.13 -7.79 -15.32
C VAL A 81 11.77 -6.31 -15.31
N CYS A 82 11.33 -5.77 -14.16
CA CYS A 82 10.97 -4.37 -14.00
C CYS A 82 12.24 -3.52 -13.92
N VAL A 83 12.80 -3.23 -15.09
CA VAL A 83 13.98 -2.39 -15.26
C VAL A 83 13.55 -1.17 -16.09
N GLY A 84 13.96 0.02 -15.67
CA GLY A 84 13.67 1.26 -16.40
C GLY A 84 14.50 1.40 -17.69
N ASP A 85 14.15 2.38 -18.52
CA ASP A 85 14.80 2.68 -19.80
C ASP A 85 16.28 3.08 -19.63
N PHE A 86 16.69 3.49 -18.42
CA PHE A 86 18.07 3.86 -18.07
C PHE A 86 18.79 2.80 -17.22
N GLY A 87 18.19 1.61 -17.03
CA GLY A 87 18.76 0.52 -16.27
C GLY A 87 18.45 0.55 -14.77
N GLU A 88 17.48 1.36 -14.35
CA GLU A 88 17.02 1.46 -12.96
C GLU A 88 16.37 0.15 -12.52
N ASP A 89 16.70 -0.36 -11.33
CA ASP A 89 15.96 -1.47 -10.73
C ASP A 89 14.64 -0.98 -10.14
N LEU A 90 13.54 -1.17 -10.88
CA LEU A 90 12.20 -0.75 -10.49
C LEU A 90 11.38 -1.91 -9.91
N SER A 91 12.04 -3.02 -9.56
CA SER A 91 11.35 -4.21 -9.04
C SER A 91 10.77 -3.98 -7.64
N ARG A 92 11.43 -3.18 -6.80
CA ARG A 92 11.06 -2.89 -5.39
C ARG A 92 9.82 -2.01 -5.23
N GLY A 93 9.43 -1.71 -3.99
CA GLY A 93 8.20 -0.98 -3.67
C GLY A 93 7.02 -1.94 -3.52
N TRP A 94 5.81 -1.43 -3.72
CA TRP A 94 4.56 -2.11 -3.41
C TRP A 94 3.57 -1.92 -4.55
N TYR A 95 2.73 -2.92 -4.76
CA TYR A 95 1.56 -2.83 -5.65
C TYR A 95 0.40 -2.12 -4.98
N GLU A 96 -0.28 -1.24 -5.70
CA GLU A 96 -1.16 -0.25 -5.10
C GLU A 96 -2.41 -0.89 -4.43
N ALA A 97 -3.18 -1.69 -5.16
CA ALA A 97 -4.39 -2.35 -4.65
C ALA A 97 -4.43 -3.82 -5.06
N ALA A 98 -5.50 -4.24 -5.76
CA ALA A 98 -5.62 -5.57 -6.35
C ALA A 98 -4.77 -5.75 -7.62
N ASN A 99 -4.22 -4.67 -8.15
CA ASN A 99 -3.48 -4.58 -9.42
C ASN A 99 -1.97 -4.78 -9.20
N THR A 100 -1.18 -4.76 -10.27
CA THR A 100 0.30 -4.76 -10.23
C THR A 100 0.92 -3.42 -10.61
N MET A 101 0.14 -2.35 -10.55
CA MET A 101 0.58 -0.99 -10.82
C MET A 101 1.32 -0.38 -9.64
N LYS A 102 2.27 0.50 -9.94
CA LYS A 102 2.88 1.45 -9.00
C LYS A 102 2.63 2.86 -9.53
N TRP A 103 1.49 3.41 -9.13
CA TRP A 103 1.06 4.77 -9.49
C TRP A 103 1.87 5.79 -8.70
N GLY A 104 2.46 6.77 -9.39
CA GLY A 104 3.47 7.65 -8.79
C GLY A 104 2.97 8.39 -7.55
N LEU A 105 1.88 9.15 -7.69
CA LEU A 105 1.37 10.00 -6.62
C LEU A 105 0.95 9.22 -5.36
N PRO A 106 0.01 8.25 -5.41
CA PRO A 106 -0.40 7.50 -4.21
C PRO A 106 0.73 6.65 -3.62
N PHE A 107 1.67 6.16 -4.44
CA PHE A 107 2.85 5.47 -3.93
C PHE A 107 3.72 6.42 -3.10
N GLY A 108 4.05 7.60 -3.65
CA GLY A 108 4.83 8.62 -2.96
C GLY A 108 4.19 9.00 -1.63
N TRP A 109 2.87 9.27 -1.64
CA TRP A 109 2.13 9.63 -0.44
C TRP A 109 2.14 8.53 0.62
N THR A 110 1.92 7.28 0.22
CA THR A 110 1.98 6.14 1.13
C THR A 110 3.34 6.08 1.84
N VAL A 111 4.44 6.24 1.08
CA VAL A 111 5.79 6.24 1.64
C VAL A 111 5.97 7.40 2.63
N THR A 112 5.57 8.62 2.25
CA THR A 112 5.67 9.80 3.11
C THR A 112 4.88 9.60 4.41
N GLN A 113 3.65 9.10 4.30
CA GLN A 113 2.76 8.88 5.43
C GLN A 113 3.29 7.81 6.39
N LEU A 114 3.83 6.69 5.87
CA LEU A 114 4.46 5.67 6.71
C LEU A 114 5.66 6.24 7.48
N ALA A 115 6.46 7.11 6.86
CA ALA A 115 7.53 7.82 7.55
C ALA A 115 6.98 8.82 8.59
N PHE A 116 5.91 9.55 8.27
CA PHE A 116 5.26 10.49 9.19
C PHE A 116 4.74 9.78 10.45
N ASN A 117 4.17 8.58 10.30
CA ASN A 117 3.74 7.74 11.43
C ASN A 117 4.89 7.53 12.43
N ILE A 118 6.06 7.13 11.94
CA ILE A 118 7.24 6.88 12.77
C ILE A 118 7.75 8.18 13.38
N VAL A 119 7.82 9.27 12.60
CA VAL A 119 8.26 10.58 13.10
C VAL A 119 7.44 11.04 14.32
N MET A 120 6.13 10.77 14.34
CA MET A 120 5.25 11.16 15.46
C MET A 120 5.19 10.15 16.60
N PHE A 121 5.28 8.86 16.30
CA PHE A 121 4.97 7.77 17.24
C PHE A 121 6.05 6.69 17.36
N GLU A 122 7.30 7.04 17.07
CA GLU A 122 8.45 6.13 17.15
C GLU A 122 8.53 5.34 18.47
N GLU A 123 8.37 6.02 19.61
CA GLU A 123 8.45 5.39 20.94
C GLU A 123 7.33 4.37 21.17
N ALA A 124 6.11 4.70 20.73
CA ALA A 124 4.96 3.80 20.83
C ALA A 124 5.19 2.55 19.97
N MET A 125 5.62 2.71 18.71
CA MET A 125 5.94 1.57 17.85
C MET A 125 7.09 0.72 18.41
N ASN A 126 8.12 1.33 18.98
CA ASN A 126 9.23 0.59 19.59
C ASN A 126 8.78 -0.20 20.84
N SER A 127 7.84 0.34 21.62
CA SER A 127 7.34 -0.32 22.84
C SER A 127 6.63 -1.64 22.57
N VAL A 128 6.09 -1.82 21.35
CA VAL A 128 5.37 -3.03 20.92
C VAL A 128 6.13 -3.83 19.85
N ASP A 129 7.45 -3.60 19.72
CA ASP A 129 8.37 -4.26 18.77
C ASP A 129 8.08 -4.05 17.27
N GLU A 130 7.30 -3.02 16.90
CA GLU A 130 6.93 -2.75 15.50
C GLU A 130 7.84 -1.72 14.81
N LEU A 131 8.69 -0.99 15.55
CA LEU A 131 9.57 0.03 14.95
C LEU A 131 10.54 -0.56 13.91
N ALA A 132 11.08 -1.76 14.16
CA ALA A 132 12.00 -2.41 13.23
C ALA A 132 11.35 -2.68 11.87
N GLU A 133 10.12 -3.20 11.85
CA GLU A 133 9.36 -3.39 10.62
C GLU A 133 8.98 -2.08 9.96
N GLY A 134 8.55 -1.09 10.74
CA GLY A 134 8.26 0.24 10.21
C GLY A 134 9.46 0.83 9.46
N LEU A 135 10.66 0.74 10.06
CA LEU A 135 11.92 1.18 9.44
C LEU A 135 12.26 0.38 8.17
N GLU A 136 12.03 -0.94 8.19
CA GLU A 136 12.21 -1.82 7.03
C GLU A 136 11.32 -1.41 5.86
N LEU A 137 10.02 -1.21 6.13
CA LEU A 137 9.04 -0.84 5.13
C LEU A 137 9.38 0.52 4.51
N ILE A 138 9.65 1.55 5.32
CA ILE A 138 9.98 2.86 4.74
C ILE A 138 11.31 2.85 3.97
N LYS A 139 12.26 1.97 4.33
CA LYS A 139 13.47 1.77 3.53
C LYS A 139 13.15 1.06 2.21
N TRP A 140 12.25 0.07 2.22
CA TRP A 140 11.78 -0.60 1.00
C TRP A 140 11.17 0.38 0.00
N GLY A 141 10.36 1.32 0.49
CA GLY A 141 9.84 2.44 -0.30
C GLY A 141 10.93 3.40 -0.78
N ALA A 142 11.86 3.78 0.10
CA ALA A 142 12.97 4.67 -0.22
C ALA A 142 13.89 4.11 -1.32
N ASP A 143 14.21 2.82 -1.26
CA ASP A 143 15.05 2.15 -2.25
C ASP A 143 14.39 2.20 -3.65
N TYR A 144 13.07 2.04 -3.73
CA TYR A 144 12.33 2.22 -4.99
C TYR A 144 12.36 3.69 -5.46
N LEU A 145 12.08 4.66 -4.57
CA LEU A 145 12.06 6.08 -4.92
C LEU A 145 13.44 6.60 -5.38
N LEU A 146 14.53 6.12 -4.76
CA LEU A 146 15.90 6.45 -5.18
C LEU A 146 16.15 5.96 -6.61
N ASN A 147 15.70 4.75 -6.94
CA ASN A 147 15.79 4.21 -8.29
C ASN A 147 14.88 4.95 -9.28
N CYS A 148 13.69 5.38 -8.86
CA CYS A 148 12.83 6.25 -9.68
C CYS A 148 13.48 7.61 -9.99
N HIS A 149 14.30 8.13 -9.07
CA HIS A 149 15.04 9.38 -9.23
C HIS A 149 16.51 9.14 -9.59
N TYR A 150 16.75 8.30 -10.59
CA TYR A 150 18.08 8.07 -11.16
C TYR A 150 18.65 9.30 -11.89
N ASN A 151 17.78 10.16 -12.44
CA ASN A 151 18.14 11.36 -13.19
C ASN A 151 17.21 12.53 -12.82
N ASP A 152 17.79 13.72 -12.62
CA ASP A 152 17.10 14.98 -12.25
C ASP A 152 16.05 15.44 -13.29
N THR A 153 16.08 14.91 -14.51
CA THR A 153 15.20 15.33 -15.61
C THR A 153 14.30 14.23 -16.15
N HIS A 154 14.50 12.99 -15.73
CA HIS A 154 13.73 11.83 -16.17
C HIS A 154 13.45 10.99 -14.93
N ILE A 155 12.39 11.36 -14.23
CA ILE A 155 11.97 10.71 -13.00
C ILE A 155 10.88 9.71 -13.36
N VAL A 156 10.97 8.48 -12.87
CA VAL A 156 9.90 7.49 -13.08
C VAL A 156 8.66 7.96 -12.32
N GLY A 157 7.59 8.31 -13.04
CA GLY A 157 6.31 8.72 -12.45
C GLY A 157 5.27 7.60 -12.37
N GLN A 158 5.52 6.47 -13.04
CA GLN A 158 4.66 5.28 -12.96
C GLN A 158 5.44 4.05 -13.41
N LEU A 159 5.20 2.92 -12.74
CA LEU A 159 5.58 1.60 -13.24
C LEU A 159 4.32 0.75 -13.42
N GLY A 160 4.23 0.10 -14.57
CA GLY A 160 3.12 -0.75 -14.95
C GLY A 160 2.42 -0.23 -16.19
N THR A 161 1.87 -1.16 -16.96
CA THR A 161 1.25 -0.85 -18.25
C THR A 161 -0.25 -0.74 -18.05
N SER A 162 -0.78 0.49 -18.08
CA SER A 162 -2.21 0.74 -18.19
C SER A 162 -2.54 1.16 -19.63
N ALA A 163 -3.48 0.41 -20.22
CA ALA A 163 -4.01 0.34 -21.59
C ALA A 163 -3.14 0.68 -22.84
N LEU A 164 -3.51 0.04 -23.97
CA LEU A 164 -2.92 0.24 -25.30
C LEU A 164 -3.49 1.44 -26.10
N GLY A 165 -4.19 2.37 -25.47
CA GLY A 165 -4.84 3.49 -26.16
C GLY A 165 -5.50 4.52 -25.23
N PRO A 166 -6.13 5.56 -25.81
CA PRO A 166 -6.81 6.60 -25.02
C PRO A 166 -8.02 6.02 -24.27
N ILE A 167 -8.34 6.61 -23.11
CA ILE A 167 -9.44 6.22 -22.19
C ILE A 167 -10.79 6.08 -22.90
N SER A 168 -11.00 6.76 -24.03
CA SER A 168 -12.25 6.76 -24.81
C SER A 168 -12.70 5.40 -25.34
N LYS A 169 -11.97 4.32 -25.03
CA LYS A 169 -12.28 2.95 -25.41
C LYS A 169 -12.26 1.99 -24.20
N GLN A 170 -13.18 2.18 -23.24
CA GLN A 170 -13.56 1.20 -22.19
C GLN A 170 -12.44 0.75 -21.21
N ILE A 171 -12.81 0.58 -19.94
CA ILE A 171 -11.96 0.01 -18.88
C ILE A 171 -11.43 -1.40 -19.23
N GLU A 172 -12.15 -2.12 -20.09
CA GLU A 172 -11.80 -3.41 -20.68
C GLU A 172 -10.48 -3.38 -21.49
N LEU A 173 -9.89 -2.22 -21.75
CA LEU A 173 -8.57 -2.12 -22.39
C LEU A 173 -7.41 -1.92 -21.42
N ASP A 174 -7.65 -1.75 -20.12
CA ASP A 174 -6.57 -1.64 -19.13
C ASP A 174 -5.83 -2.98 -19.00
N VAL A 175 -4.54 -2.99 -19.31
CA VAL A 175 -3.75 -4.22 -19.41
C VAL A 175 -3.56 -4.88 -18.04
N ASP A 176 -3.30 -4.08 -17.01
CA ASP A 176 -3.02 -4.56 -15.67
C ASP A 176 -4.30 -4.95 -14.94
N PHE A 177 -5.34 -4.13 -15.06
CA PHE A 177 -6.63 -4.44 -14.44
C PHE A 177 -7.29 -5.70 -15.02
N ASN A 178 -7.00 -6.06 -16.28
CA ASN A 178 -7.45 -7.31 -16.90
C ASN A 178 -6.52 -8.51 -16.66
N TYR A 179 -5.47 -8.37 -15.86
CA TYR A 179 -4.73 -9.50 -15.33
C TYR A 179 -5.32 -9.92 -13.98
N TRP A 180 -5.80 -11.16 -13.89
CA TRP A 180 -6.53 -11.68 -12.72
C TRP A 180 -5.72 -12.68 -11.88
N GLY A 181 -4.42 -12.82 -12.14
CA GLY A 181 -3.53 -13.72 -11.44
C GLY A 181 -2.71 -13.07 -10.30
N PRO A 182 -1.84 -13.84 -9.64
CA PRO A 182 -0.89 -13.33 -8.66
C PRO A 182 0.27 -12.57 -9.33
N PRO A 183 0.89 -11.58 -8.67
CA PRO A 183 1.93 -10.73 -9.27
C PRO A 183 3.18 -11.49 -9.73
N GLU A 184 3.47 -12.63 -9.11
CA GLU A 184 4.64 -13.47 -9.43
C GLU A 184 4.58 -14.06 -10.84
N GLU A 185 3.38 -14.14 -11.45
CA GLU A 185 3.19 -14.69 -12.79
C GLU A 185 2.71 -13.66 -13.84
N TYR A 186 2.68 -12.36 -13.50
CA TYR A 186 2.19 -11.29 -14.41
C TYR A 186 2.86 -11.34 -15.79
N GLU A 187 4.20 -11.34 -15.82
CA GLU A 187 4.98 -11.23 -17.06
C GLU A 187 4.73 -12.38 -18.03
N GLN A 188 4.27 -13.52 -17.51
CA GLN A 188 3.99 -14.71 -18.29
C GLN A 188 2.56 -14.74 -18.83
N TRP A 189 1.60 -14.17 -18.10
CA TRP A 189 0.17 -14.39 -18.34
C TRP A 189 -0.65 -13.11 -18.56
N VAL A 190 -0.03 -11.94 -18.53
CA VAL A 190 -0.67 -10.67 -18.91
C VAL A 190 -1.28 -10.83 -20.32
N PRO A 191 -2.59 -10.56 -20.51
CA PRO A 191 -3.31 -11.01 -21.71
C PRO A 191 -2.82 -10.38 -23.02
N THR A 192 -2.16 -9.22 -22.96
CA THR A 192 -1.58 -8.53 -24.12
C THR A 192 -0.13 -8.92 -24.41
N GLY A 193 0.50 -9.68 -23.51
CA GLY A 193 1.94 -9.94 -23.54
C GLY A 193 2.81 -8.69 -23.30
N LEU A 194 2.23 -7.61 -22.78
CA LEU A 194 2.96 -6.39 -22.46
C LEU A 194 3.46 -6.45 -21.01
N PRO A 195 4.78 -6.50 -20.81
CA PRO A 195 5.34 -6.52 -19.46
C PRO A 195 5.12 -5.17 -18.77
N HIS A 196 5.45 -5.11 -17.48
CA HIS A 196 5.54 -3.82 -16.78
C HIS A 196 6.51 -2.89 -17.52
N LYS A 197 6.12 -1.61 -17.63
CA LYS A 197 6.92 -0.56 -18.26
C LYS A 197 7.01 0.66 -17.36
N ALA A 198 8.17 1.30 -17.37
CA ALA A 198 8.39 2.59 -16.71
C ALA A 198 7.91 3.74 -17.60
N TYR A 199 7.26 4.73 -16.99
CA TYR A 199 6.87 5.99 -17.61
C TYR A 199 7.48 7.14 -16.83
N TYR A 200 7.94 8.16 -17.56
CA TYR A 200 8.79 9.20 -17.03
C TYR A 200 8.12 10.57 -17.06
N ILE A 201 8.22 11.31 -15.96
CA ILE A 201 7.99 12.74 -15.92
C ILE A 201 9.28 13.45 -16.34
N THR A 202 9.13 14.48 -17.17
CA THR A 202 10.25 15.21 -17.79
C THR A 202 9.95 16.70 -17.86
N PRO A 203 10.93 17.58 -18.15
CA PRO A 203 10.66 19.01 -18.34
C PRO A 203 9.57 19.32 -19.39
N ASP A 204 9.43 18.48 -20.42
CA ASP A 204 8.45 18.65 -21.50
C ASP A 204 7.09 18.00 -21.19
N ASN A 205 7.04 17.12 -20.18
CA ASN A 205 5.82 16.50 -19.66
C ASN A 205 5.92 16.37 -18.13
N PRO A 206 5.83 17.50 -17.41
CA PRO A 206 6.14 17.54 -15.98
C PRO A 206 4.99 17.07 -15.10
N SER A 207 5.34 16.69 -13.87
CA SER A 207 4.42 16.54 -12.75
C SER A 207 5.10 17.06 -11.49
N SER A 208 4.64 18.22 -11.01
CA SER A 208 5.11 18.83 -9.78
C SER A 208 4.66 18.02 -8.58
N GLU A 209 3.43 17.51 -8.60
CA GLU A 209 2.83 16.70 -7.54
C GLU A 209 3.60 15.40 -7.31
N ILE A 210 3.91 14.60 -8.35
CA ILE A 210 4.69 13.36 -8.18
C ILE A 210 6.11 13.68 -7.71
N ALA A 211 6.79 14.65 -8.34
CA ALA A 211 8.16 14.98 -7.98
C ALA A 211 8.26 15.49 -6.53
N ALA A 212 7.37 16.41 -6.14
CA ALA A 212 7.37 16.97 -4.80
C ALA A 212 6.94 15.92 -3.75
N GLU A 213 5.98 15.04 -4.03
CA GLU A 213 5.62 13.96 -3.10
C GLU A 213 6.77 12.96 -2.91
N TYR A 214 7.53 12.64 -3.96
CA TYR A 214 8.75 11.82 -3.81
C TYR A 214 9.81 12.53 -2.95
N GLY A 215 9.97 13.84 -3.14
CA GLY A 215 10.88 14.63 -2.31
C GLY A 215 10.43 14.69 -0.84
N ALA A 216 9.12 14.81 -0.61
CA ALA A 216 8.52 14.74 0.73
C ALA A 216 8.80 13.40 1.39
N ALA A 217 8.58 12.29 0.68
CA ALA A 217 8.85 10.95 1.17
C ALA A 217 10.30 10.78 1.59
N MET A 218 11.25 11.10 0.71
CA MET A 218 12.68 10.96 0.99
C MET A 218 13.12 11.82 2.20
N ALA A 219 12.65 13.07 2.26
CA ALA A 219 12.95 13.93 3.40
C ALA A 219 12.34 13.40 4.71
N ALA A 220 11.09 12.91 4.69
CA ALA A 220 10.43 12.33 5.86
C ALA A 220 11.16 11.07 6.36
N ILE A 221 11.53 10.15 5.46
CA ILE A 221 12.27 8.91 5.76
C ILE A 221 13.64 9.22 6.38
N SER A 222 14.30 10.28 5.93
CA SER A 222 15.63 10.65 6.41
C SER A 222 15.65 10.90 7.93
N ILE A 223 14.54 11.35 8.53
CA ILE A 223 14.45 11.70 9.95
C ILE A 223 14.65 10.48 10.86
N PRO A 224 13.81 9.44 10.82
CA PRO A 224 13.99 8.25 11.66
C PRO A 224 15.26 7.47 11.29
N TRP A 225 15.68 7.47 10.02
CA TRP A 225 16.89 6.78 9.59
C TRP A 225 18.20 7.46 10.00
N ARG A 226 18.21 8.78 10.25
CA ARG A 226 19.44 9.54 10.52
C ARG A 226 20.28 8.99 11.66
N LYS A 227 19.65 8.48 12.72
CA LYS A 227 20.36 7.90 13.89
C LYS A 227 20.91 6.49 13.63
N HIS A 228 20.48 5.84 12.55
CA HIS A 228 20.89 4.48 12.16
C HIS A 228 21.87 4.49 10.99
N ASN A 229 21.67 5.40 10.03
CA ASN A 229 22.54 5.59 8.89
C ASN A 229 22.47 7.04 8.39
N ALA A 230 23.40 7.88 8.88
CA ALA A 230 23.46 9.29 8.52
C ALA A 230 23.76 9.53 7.03
N THR A 231 24.59 8.68 6.41
CA THR A 231 24.93 8.79 4.98
C THR A 231 23.71 8.56 4.10
N PHE A 232 22.92 7.53 4.39
CA PHE A 232 21.66 7.28 3.70
C PHE A 232 20.65 8.42 3.93
N ALA A 233 20.55 8.93 5.16
CA ALA A 233 19.69 10.08 5.44
C ALA A 233 20.12 11.35 4.69
N ASP A 234 21.43 11.58 4.52
CA ASP A 234 21.95 12.71 3.74
C ASP A 234 21.68 12.55 2.24
N GLU A 235 21.82 11.34 1.71
CA GLU A 235 21.47 11.00 0.33
C GLU A 235 19.98 11.27 0.05
N LEU A 236 19.09 10.81 0.92
CA LEU A 236 17.65 11.07 0.80
C LEU A 236 17.31 12.56 0.83
N VAL A 237 17.95 13.34 1.71
CA VAL A 237 17.75 14.80 1.76
C VAL A 237 18.27 15.48 0.49
N ASP A 238 19.39 15.02 -0.08
CA ASP A 238 19.90 15.54 -1.36
C ASP A 238 18.91 15.30 -2.50
N HIS A 239 18.44 14.07 -2.67
CA HIS A 239 17.43 13.75 -3.68
C HIS A 239 16.13 14.55 -3.45
N ALA A 240 15.70 14.74 -2.21
CA ALA A 240 14.52 15.55 -1.89
C ALA A 240 14.67 17.01 -2.36
N LYS A 241 15.83 17.63 -2.13
CA LYS A 241 16.12 19.00 -2.58
C LYS A 241 16.12 19.10 -4.11
N ARG A 242 16.67 18.10 -4.82
CA ARG A 242 16.67 18.04 -6.30
C ARG A 242 15.28 17.81 -6.89
N LEU A 243 14.46 16.95 -6.28
CA LEU A 243 13.07 16.73 -6.67
C LEU A 243 12.20 17.98 -6.48
N PHE A 244 12.37 18.67 -5.34
CA PHE A 244 11.75 19.97 -5.12
C PHE A 244 12.15 21.00 -6.20
N GLN A 245 13.43 21.01 -6.60
CA GLN A 245 13.91 21.88 -7.67
C GLN A 245 13.23 21.55 -9.00
N PHE A 246 13.13 20.27 -9.39
CA PHE A 246 12.40 19.86 -10.59
C PHE A 246 10.93 20.34 -10.56
N ALA A 247 10.24 20.08 -9.45
CA ALA A 247 8.82 20.43 -9.28
C ALA A 247 8.55 21.94 -9.40
N THR A 248 9.54 22.77 -9.08
CA THR A 248 9.41 24.24 -9.09
C THR A 248 9.99 24.90 -10.33
N ASP A 249 10.98 24.30 -11.00
CA ASP A 249 11.53 24.77 -12.28
C ASP A 249 10.66 24.39 -13.47
N TYR A 250 9.96 23.26 -13.39
CA TYR A 250 9.09 22.74 -14.43
C TYR A 250 7.67 22.52 -13.90
N PRO A 251 6.93 23.59 -13.55
CA PRO A 251 5.59 23.46 -12.99
C PRO A 251 4.61 22.87 -14.00
N GLY A 252 3.89 21.82 -13.60
CA GLY A 252 2.81 21.22 -14.38
C GLY A 252 2.30 19.94 -13.75
N SER A 253 1.19 19.42 -14.27
CA SER A 253 0.54 18.24 -13.71
C SER A 253 0.41 17.11 -14.72
N TYR A 254 0.57 15.86 -14.27
CA TYR A 254 0.35 14.68 -15.12
C TYR A 254 -1.10 14.59 -15.61
N VAL A 255 -2.04 15.25 -14.93
CA VAL A 255 -3.45 15.39 -15.34
C VAL A 255 -3.60 16.05 -16.71
N THR A 256 -2.64 16.91 -17.07
CA THR A 256 -2.62 17.60 -18.36
C THR A 256 -1.80 16.88 -19.43
N SER A 257 -1.16 15.77 -19.06
CA SER A 257 -0.33 14.96 -19.95
C SER A 257 -1.15 14.39 -21.10
N ARG A 258 -0.52 14.34 -22.28
CA ARG A 258 -1.06 13.64 -23.46
C ARG A 258 -0.47 12.25 -23.64
N ASP A 259 0.46 11.84 -22.78
CA ASP A 259 0.88 10.45 -22.72
C ASP A 259 -0.29 9.58 -22.24
N ASN A 260 -0.51 8.44 -22.88
CA ASN A 260 -1.56 7.53 -22.49
C ASN A 260 -1.38 7.05 -21.05
N ALA A 261 -0.16 6.75 -20.61
CA ALA A 261 0.08 6.22 -19.26
C ALA A 261 -0.44 7.20 -18.18
N TYR A 262 -0.13 8.48 -18.34
CA TYR A 262 -0.58 9.52 -17.42
C TYR A 262 -2.05 9.91 -17.59
N GLN A 263 -2.65 9.74 -18.77
CA GLN A 263 -4.11 9.81 -18.90
C GLN A 263 -4.77 8.72 -18.04
N TRP A 264 -4.28 7.49 -18.07
CA TRP A 264 -4.80 6.43 -17.20
C TRP A 264 -4.51 6.68 -15.72
N ALA A 265 -3.32 7.19 -15.39
CA ALA A 265 -3.05 7.66 -14.03
C ALA A 265 -4.09 8.71 -13.59
N THR A 266 -4.45 9.65 -14.47
CA THR A 266 -5.47 10.69 -14.19
C THR A 266 -6.87 10.11 -14.01
N PHE A 267 -7.21 9.04 -14.74
CA PHE A 267 -8.50 8.40 -14.60
C PHE A 267 -8.67 7.73 -13.24
N TRP A 268 -7.60 7.07 -12.76
CA TRP A 268 -7.62 6.32 -11.50
C TRP A 268 -7.28 7.19 -10.28
N TYR A 269 -6.28 8.04 -10.42
CA TYR A 269 -5.81 8.99 -9.42
C TYR A 269 -5.81 10.37 -10.06
N PRO A 270 -6.95 11.08 -10.13
CA PRO A 270 -6.94 12.47 -10.58
C PRO A 270 -6.29 13.38 -9.53
N SER A 271 -5.29 14.17 -9.91
CA SER A 271 -4.76 15.20 -9.02
C SER A 271 -5.52 16.51 -9.15
N THR A 272 -5.88 17.14 -8.05
CA THR A 272 -6.62 18.42 -8.05
C THR A 272 -5.72 19.64 -8.20
N ARG A 273 -4.50 19.59 -7.63
CA ARG A 273 -3.50 20.65 -7.60
C ARG A 273 -2.13 20.06 -7.24
N TYR A 274 -1.06 20.86 -7.35
CA TYR A 274 0.30 20.45 -6.98
C TYR A 274 0.98 21.37 -5.94
N ASP A 275 0.36 22.50 -5.59
CA ASP A 275 1.00 23.50 -4.73
C ASP A 275 1.20 22.99 -3.30
N ASP A 276 0.28 22.13 -2.85
CA ASP A 276 0.30 21.52 -1.55
C ASP A 276 1.34 20.41 -1.45
N GLU A 277 1.62 19.62 -2.49
CA GLU A 277 2.80 18.74 -2.52
C GLU A 277 4.10 19.54 -2.49
N ILE A 278 4.18 20.67 -3.18
CA ILE A 278 5.38 21.53 -3.13
C ILE A 278 5.56 22.09 -1.70
N ALA A 279 4.47 22.56 -1.07
CA ALA A 279 4.50 23.01 0.32
C ALA A 279 4.89 21.87 1.27
N TRP A 280 4.38 20.66 1.01
CA TRP A 280 4.61 19.44 1.78
C TRP A 280 6.06 19.00 1.71
N CYS A 281 6.63 18.94 0.51
CA CYS A 281 8.03 18.66 0.27
C CYS A 281 8.94 19.65 0.99
N ALA A 282 8.71 20.95 0.84
CA ALA A 282 9.50 21.97 1.55
C ALA A 282 9.39 21.84 3.08
N SER A 283 8.20 21.52 3.59
CA SER A 283 7.95 21.31 5.02
C SER A 283 8.73 20.11 5.55
N TRP A 284 8.80 19.01 4.80
CA TRP A 284 9.60 17.84 5.17
C TRP A 284 11.10 18.08 5.06
N ILE A 285 11.57 18.80 4.04
CA ILE A 285 12.99 19.18 3.95
C ILE A 285 13.36 20.07 5.15
N TYR A 286 12.50 21.01 5.55
CA TYR A 286 12.70 21.75 6.79
C TYR A 286 12.69 20.83 8.01
N ALA A 287 11.74 19.90 8.11
CA ALA A 287 11.66 18.96 9.22
C ALA A 287 12.96 18.14 9.36
N ALA A 288 13.55 17.70 8.24
CA ALA A 288 14.78 16.93 8.18
C ALA A 288 16.05 17.75 8.46
N THR A 289 16.13 18.98 7.93
CA THR A 289 17.38 19.78 7.94
C THR A 289 17.45 20.82 9.05
N LYS A 290 16.29 21.33 9.51
CA LYS A 290 16.16 22.52 10.38
C LYS A 290 16.80 23.79 9.82
N GLU A 291 17.09 23.83 8.52
CA GLU A 291 17.66 24.99 7.85
C GLU A 291 16.59 26.09 7.68
N PRO A 292 16.82 27.36 8.10
CA PRO A 292 15.81 28.42 8.04
C PRO A 292 15.25 28.70 6.65
N VAL A 293 16.07 28.56 5.60
CA VAL A 293 15.65 28.78 4.20
C VAL A 293 14.50 27.85 3.79
N TRP A 294 14.48 26.62 4.32
CA TRP A 294 13.41 25.67 4.03
C TRP A 294 12.14 25.98 4.81
N LEU A 295 12.23 26.56 6.01
CA LEU A 295 11.03 27.06 6.72
C LEU A 295 10.40 28.24 5.96
N ASP A 296 11.21 29.18 5.50
CA ASP A 296 10.73 30.31 4.70
C ASP A 296 10.10 29.84 3.38
N THR A 297 10.72 28.84 2.74
CA THR A 297 10.22 28.20 1.52
C THR A 297 8.90 27.47 1.78
N ALA A 298 8.82 26.68 2.85
CA ALA A 298 7.59 25.99 3.26
C ALA A 298 6.46 26.98 3.53
N LYS A 299 6.71 28.07 4.26
CA LYS A 299 5.72 29.12 4.52
C LYS A 299 5.23 29.81 3.26
N LYS A 300 6.12 30.07 2.30
CA LYS A 300 5.77 30.67 1.01
C LYS A 300 4.76 29.79 0.26
N TRP A 301 5.05 28.50 0.11
CA TRP A 301 4.18 27.56 -0.59
C TRP A 301 2.92 27.22 0.21
N TYR A 302 3.03 27.12 1.53
CA TYR A 302 1.89 26.97 2.43
C TYR A 302 0.85 28.06 2.20
N MET A 303 1.24 29.34 2.04
CA MET A 303 0.27 30.42 1.78
C MET A 303 -0.47 30.29 0.44
N ILE A 304 0.05 29.51 -0.49
CA ILE A 304 -0.58 29.20 -1.79
C ILE A 304 -1.48 27.96 -1.63
N ALA A 305 -1.02 26.98 -0.85
CA ALA A 305 -1.63 25.69 -0.64
C ALA A 305 -2.71 25.64 0.44
N SER A 306 -2.72 26.58 1.41
CA SER A 306 -3.36 26.41 2.73
C SER A 306 -4.89 26.25 2.78
N ASP A 307 -5.56 26.22 1.64
CA ASP A 307 -6.98 25.90 1.58
C ASP A 307 -7.15 24.43 1.96
N SER A 308 -7.81 24.17 3.09
CA SER A 308 -7.98 22.84 3.64
C SER A 308 -9.41 22.34 3.44
N TRP A 309 -9.58 21.34 2.58
CA TRP A 309 -10.85 20.62 2.37
C TRP A 309 -11.18 19.67 3.54
N GLN A 310 -12.25 18.89 3.49
CA GLN A 310 -12.50 17.83 4.49
C GLN A 310 -11.62 16.58 4.27
N GLU A 311 -10.65 16.65 3.37
CA GLU A 311 -9.85 15.51 2.93
C GLU A 311 -8.42 15.57 3.48
N TYR A 312 -7.85 14.39 3.71
CA TYR A 312 -6.41 14.18 3.82
C TYR A 312 -6.09 12.85 3.14
N SER A 313 -5.32 12.90 2.05
CA SER A 313 -5.15 11.76 1.16
C SER A 313 -3.90 11.88 0.30
N TRP A 314 -3.74 10.93 -0.63
CA TRP A 314 -2.77 10.98 -1.70
C TRP A 314 -2.91 12.19 -2.62
N ASP A 315 -4.02 12.93 -2.60
CA ASP A 315 -4.22 14.17 -3.37
C ASP A 315 -4.10 15.42 -2.49
N GLU A 316 -4.74 15.47 -1.31
CA GLU A 316 -4.84 16.73 -0.53
C GLU A 316 -3.99 16.75 0.76
N LYS A 317 -3.05 17.71 0.90
CA LYS A 317 -2.09 17.80 2.03
C LYS A 317 -2.41 18.90 3.05
N GLY A 318 -3.46 19.71 2.83
CA GLY A 318 -3.76 20.91 3.63
C GLY A 318 -3.80 20.67 5.15
N GLY A 319 -4.63 19.72 5.62
CA GLY A 319 -4.73 19.39 7.04
C GLY A 319 -3.41 18.89 7.66
N ALA A 320 -2.61 18.16 6.87
CA ALA A 320 -1.31 17.66 7.30
C ALA A 320 -0.25 18.75 7.36
N LEU A 321 -0.27 19.73 6.45
CA LEU A 321 0.61 20.90 6.49
C LEU A 321 0.44 21.69 7.79
N HIS A 322 -0.80 21.93 8.22
CA HIS A 322 -1.06 22.61 9.50
C HIS A 322 -0.48 21.80 10.67
N THR A 323 -0.71 20.49 10.67
CA THR A 323 -0.29 19.58 11.74
C THR A 323 1.23 19.47 11.83
N LEU A 324 1.88 19.18 10.71
CA LEU A 324 3.33 19.02 10.60
C LEU A 324 4.07 20.29 10.98
N LEU A 325 3.71 21.42 10.37
CA LEU A 325 4.39 22.69 10.63
C LEU A 325 4.18 23.15 12.06
N TYR A 326 3.01 22.93 12.66
CA TYR A 326 2.82 23.18 14.09
C TYR A 326 3.73 22.29 14.95
N ALA A 327 3.77 20.97 14.69
CA ALA A 327 4.59 20.03 15.45
C ALA A 327 6.08 20.42 15.47
N PHE A 328 6.59 21.01 14.38
CA PHE A 328 8.00 21.39 14.27
C PHE A 328 8.33 22.85 14.59
N THR A 329 7.33 23.73 14.72
CA THR A 329 7.58 25.18 14.92
C THR A 329 6.88 25.76 16.14
N GLY A 330 5.74 25.18 16.56
CA GLY A 330 4.86 25.74 17.58
C GLY A 330 4.19 27.06 17.19
N GLU A 331 4.23 27.48 15.92
CA GLU A 331 3.70 28.76 15.50
C GLU A 331 2.15 28.81 15.52
N GLY A 332 1.61 29.90 16.08
CA GLY A 332 0.17 30.06 16.29
C GLY A 332 -0.67 30.10 15.00
N LEU A 333 -0.07 30.45 13.85
CA LEU A 333 -0.74 30.38 12.55
C LEU A 333 -1.15 28.95 12.20
N PHE A 334 -0.22 28.00 12.32
CA PHE A 334 -0.48 26.59 12.02
C PHE A 334 -1.43 25.97 13.02
N TYR A 335 -1.32 26.34 14.30
CA TYR A 335 -2.31 25.95 15.32
C TYR A 335 -3.72 26.39 14.93
N LYS A 336 -3.89 27.66 14.57
CA LYS A 336 -5.20 28.22 14.21
C LYS A 336 -5.80 27.46 13.03
N ASN A 337 -5.03 27.28 11.95
CA ASN A 337 -5.53 26.62 10.76
C ASN A 337 -5.79 25.12 10.97
N ALA A 338 -4.99 24.44 11.79
CA ALA A 338 -5.27 23.06 12.21
C ALA A 338 -6.62 22.97 12.95
N MET A 339 -6.89 23.90 13.87
CA MET A 339 -8.18 23.95 14.57
C MET A 339 -9.34 24.28 13.62
N ASP A 340 -9.16 25.19 12.67
CA ASP A 340 -10.17 25.50 11.65
C ASP A 340 -10.49 24.26 10.80
N TYR A 341 -9.49 23.43 10.46
CA TYR A 341 -9.67 22.12 9.80
C TYR A 341 -10.40 21.11 10.70
N PHE A 342 -9.88 20.82 11.90
CA PHE A 342 -10.45 19.77 12.78
C PHE A 342 -11.86 20.09 13.26
N ASN A 343 -12.21 21.37 13.45
CA ASN A 343 -13.56 21.76 13.85
C ASN A 343 -14.64 21.41 12.79
N GLN A 344 -14.26 21.11 11.55
CA GLN A 344 -15.16 20.59 10.51
C GLN A 344 -15.68 19.18 10.82
N PHE A 345 -14.95 18.42 11.65
CA PHE A 345 -15.26 17.05 12.05
C PHE A 345 -15.81 16.97 13.48
N LEU A 346 -15.27 17.79 14.38
CA LEU A 346 -15.61 17.79 15.80
C LEU A 346 -16.99 18.40 16.07
N PRO A 347 -17.65 18.08 17.21
CA PRO A 347 -18.95 18.63 17.58
C PRO A 347 -18.85 20.13 17.91
N SER A 348 -18.80 20.94 16.87
CA SER A 348 -18.62 22.39 16.90
C SER A 348 -19.65 23.07 15.97
N PRO A 349 -19.89 24.38 16.12
CA PRO A 349 -20.70 25.13 15.14
C PRO A 349 -20.14 25.12 13.71
N GLN A 350 -18.89 24.71 13.53
CA GLN A 350 -18.20 24.59 12.24
C GLN A 350 -18.25 23.16 11.68
N GLN A 351 -18.90 22.21 12.38
CA GLN A 351 -19.01 20.83 11.91
C GLN A 351 -19.79 20.78 10.59
N ILE A 352 -19.15 20.27 9.55
CA ILE A 352 -19.75 20.09 8.22
C ILE A 352 -19.63 18.66 7.72
N VAL A 353 -18.70 17.88 8.26
CA VAL A 353 -18.56 16.45 7.94
C VAL A 353 -19.74 15.69 8.53
N LYS A 354 -20.35 14.85 7.68
CA LYS A 354 -21.48 14.02 8.07
C LYS A 354 -20.98 12.72 8.69
N PHE A 355 -21.81 12.16 9.55
CA PHE A 355 -21.54 10.89 10.19
C PHE A 355 -22.64 9.89 9.83
N THR A 356 -22.25 8.64 9.64
CA THR A 356 -23.21 7.54 9.52
C THR A 356 -24.00 7.38 10.83
N PRO A 357 -25.14 6.66 10.86
CA PRO A 357 -25.89 6.41 12.09
C PRO A 357 -25.05 5.82 13.24
N ARG A 358 -23.94 5.14 12.92
CA ARG A 358 -23.01 4.57 13.91
C ARG A 358 -21.73 5.38 14.09
N GLY A 359 -21.59 6.53 13.42
CA GLY A 359 -20.57 7.51 13.78
C GLY A 359 -19.23 7.32 13.08
N LEU A 360 -19.22 6.67 11.92
CA LEU A 360 -18.13 6.84 10.96
C LEU A 360 -18.23 8.24 10.35
N ALA A 361 -17.13 8.99 10.34
CA ALA A 361 -17.01 10.24 9.62
C ALA A 361 -17.00 9.94 8.12
N TYR A 362 -18.10 10.24 7.44
CA TYR A 362 -18.34 9.88 6.04
C TYR A 362 -17.83 11.01 5.14
N ILE A 363 -16.52 10.98 4.87
CA ILE A 363 -15.80 11.97 4.06
C ILE A 363 -16.04 11.70 2.58
N GLU A 364 -15.76 10.46 2.17
CA GLU A 364 -15.97 9.96 0.83
C GLU A 364 -16.76 8.67 0.84
N HIS A 365 -17.47 8.41 -0.26
CA HIS A 365 -18.22 7.15 -0.43
C HIS A 365 -17.27 5.98 -0.69
N TRP A 366 -16.23 6.21 -1.47
CA TRP A 366 -15.17 5.24 -1.72
C TRP A 366 -14.08 5.42 -0.67
N GLY A 367 -13.72 4.35 0.06
CA GLY A 367 -12.65 4.42 1.06
C GLY A 367 -13.03 5.10 2.36
N SER A 368 -14.33 5.30 2.64
CA SER A 368 -14.86 5.98 3.83
C SER A 368 -14.12 5.65 5.14
N VAL A 369 -13.77 4.39 5.38
CA VAL A 369 -13.01 3.96 6.57
C VAL A 369 -11.58 4.47 6.53
N GLY A 370 -10.87 4.28 5.41
CA GLY A 370 -9.50 4.77 5.20
C GLY A 370 -9.38 6.28 5.37
N TYR A 371 -10.24 7.06 4.71
CA TYR A 371 -10.24 8.53 4.84
C TYR A 371 -10.53 9.00 6.27
N SER A 372 -11.46 8.34 6.99
CA SER A 372 -11.71 8.66 8.41
C SER A 372 -10.48 8.35 9.28
N GLY A 373 -9.73 7.29 8.94
CA GLY A 373 -8.46 6.91 9.54
C GLY A 373 -7.36 7.94 9.31
N ASN A 374 -7.30 8.52 8.12
CA ASN A 374 -6.36 9.58 7.77
C ASN A 374 -6.55 10.81 8.67
N VAL A 375 -7.79 11.24 8.88
CA VAL A 375 -8.08 12.36 9.78
C VAL A 375 -7.85 11.99 11.24
N ALA A 376 -8.16 10.75 11.64
CA ALA A 376 -7.84 10.25 12.98
C ALA A 376 -6.34 10.33 13.28
N PHE A 377 -5.48 9.98 12.32
CA PHE A 377 -4.03 10.14 12.46
C PHE A 377 -3.63 11.60 12.67
N LEU A 378 -4.11 12.53 11.83
CA LEU A 378 -3.78 13.95 11.98
C LEU A 378 -4.20 14.49 13.34
N MET A 379 -5.40 14.12 13.80
CA MET A 379 -5.90 14.48 15.12
C MET A 379 -5.02 13.92 16.25
N MET A 380 -4.55 12.66 16.15
CA MET A 380 -3.63 12.09 17.13
C MET A 380 -2.27 12.79 17.12
N ALA A 381 -1.71 13.07 15.95
CA ALA A 381 -0.44 13.76 15.79
C ALA A 381 -0.50 15.19 16.36
N PHE A 382 -1.56 15.93 16.05
CA PHE A 382 -1.75 17.28 16.57
C PHE A 382 -2.07 17.29 18.06
N ALA A 383 -2.91 16.37 18.55
CA ALA A 383 -3.20 16.19 19.98
C ALA A 383 -1.92 15.91 20.80
N LYS A 384 -0.99 15.11 20.25
CA LYS A 384 0.34 14.91 20.83
C LYS A 384 1.13 16.22 20.88
N ALA A 385 1.18 16.95 19.76
CA ALA A 385 1.95 18.19 19.64
C ALA A 385 1.47 19.30 20.59
N ILE A 386 0.15 19.43 20.83
CA ILE A 386 -0.41 20.40 21.78
C ILE A 386 -0.48 19.85 23.22
N GLY A 387 -0.25 18.56 23.40
CA GLY A 387 -0.38 17.82 24.65
C GLY A 387 -1.80 17.27 24.89
N TYR A 388 -1.88 15.95 25.13
CA TYR A 388 -3.12 15.20 25.32
C TYR A 388 -4.05 15.68 26.45
N HIS A 389 -3.54 16.49 27.38
CA HIS A 389 -4.29 16.98 28.52
C HIS A 389 -5.20 18.18 28.20
N THR A 390 -4.95 18.87 27.07
CA THR A 390 -5.74 20.03 26.62
C THR A 390 -7.19 19.64 26.31
N LYS A 391 -8.10 20.61 26.26
CA LYS A 391 -9.51 20.32 25.94
C LYS A 391 -9.64 19.87 24.48
N GLU A 392 -8.99 20.60 23.59
CA GLU A 392 -8.95 20.36 22.16
C GLU A 392 -8.40 18.96 21.87
N ALA A 393 -7.30 18.58 22.52
CA ALA A 393 -6.74 17.24 22.37
C ALA A 393 -7.72 16.15 22.79
N LYS A 394 -8.53 16.35 23.83
CA LYS A 394 -9.53 15.35 24.25
C LYS A 394 -10.63 15.15 23.22
N ASP A 395 -11.07 16.23 22.57
CA ASP A 395 -12.07 16.16 21.50
C ASP A 395 -11.48 15.40 20.30
N MET A 396 -10.23 15.71 19.93
CA MET A 396 -9.49 15.03 18.85
C MET A 396 -9.20 13.55 19.13
N THR A 397 -8.73 13.21 20.34
CA THR A 397 -8.51 11.81 20.72
C THR A 397 -9.82 11.04 20.78
N THR A 398 -10.93 11.68 21.20
CA THR A 398 -12.25 11.03 21.20
C THR A 398 -12.71 10.70 19.80
N PHE A 399 -12.53 11.63 18.84
CA PHE A 399 -12.80 11.37 17.44
C PHE A 399 -11.94 10.22 16.91
N ALA A 400 -10.62 10.26 17.12
CA ALA A 400 -9.73 9.21 16.64
C ALA A 400 -10.09 7.83 17.21
N ILE A 401 -10.34 7.74 18.52
CA ILE A 401 -10.77 6.48 19.15
C ILE A 401 -12.09 5.99 18.54
N GLN A 402 -13.04 6.88 18.26
CA GLN A 402 -14.29 6.50 17.61
C GLN A 402 -14.06 5.91 16.22
N GLN A 403 -13.28 6.58 15.37
CA GLN A 403 -13.05 6.13 13.99
C GLN A 403 -12.26 4.81 13.97
N ILE A 404 -11.22 4.70 14.81
CA ILE A 404 -10.45 3.46 14.87
C ILE A 404 -11.29 2.31 15.43
N ASN A 405 -12.00 2.52 16.54
CA ASN A 405 -12.82 1.46 17.13
C ASN A 405 -14.04 1.11 16.26
N TYR A 406 -14.56 2.03 15.45
CA TYR A 406 -15.56 1.73 14.42
C TYR A 406 -15.02 0.65 13.48
N ALA A 407 -13.83 0.85 12.90
CA ALA A 407 -13.24 -0.11 11.97
C ALA A 407 -12.84 -1.44 12.64
N LEU A 408 -12.51 -1.41 13.94
CA LEU A 408 -12.16 -2.62 14.70
C LEU A 408 -13.38 -3.39 15.24
N GLY A 409 -14.59 -2.89 15.01
CA GLY A 409 -15.82 -3.65 15.28
C GLY A 409 -16.62 -3.20 16.48
N ASP A 410 -16.59 -1.91 16.85
CA ASP A 410 -17.48 -1.34 17.87
C ASP A 410 -18.94 -1.72 17.60
N TYR A 411 -19.29 -1.82 16.32
CA TYR A 411 -20.63 -2.10 15.82
C TYR A 411 -20.89 -3.56 15.41
N GLY A 412 -19.93 -4.44 15.70
CA GLY A 412 -20.05 -5.90 15.57
C GLY A 412 -19.57 -6.50 14.25
N TYR A 413 -18.88 -5.72 13.42
CA TYR A 413 -18.15 -6.17 12.24
C TYR A 413 -16.86 -5.36 12.12
N SER A 414 -15.72 -6.02 11.91
CA SER A 414 -14.45 -5.34 11.62
C SER A 414 -14.32 -5.07 10.13
N TRP A 415 -13.75 -3.93 9.79
CA TRP A 415 -13.34 -3.53 8.44
C TRP A 415 -11.87 -3.87 8.16
N VAL A 416 -11.21 -4.59 9.07
CA VAL A 416 -9.80 -4.96 8.99
C VAL A 416 -9.70 -6.47 8.80
N VAL A 417 -9.19 -6.89 7.65
CA VAL A 417 -9.09 -8.31 7.28
C VAL A 417 -8.25 -9.07 8.30
N GLY A 418 -8.81 -10.17 8.82
CA GLY A 418 -8.17 -11.04 9.79
C GLY A 418 -8.11 -10.48 11.22
N PHE A 419 -8.86 -9.44 11.56
CA PHE A 419 -8.96 -8.89 12.92
C PHE A 419 -10.36 -9.08 13.52
N GLY A 420 -10.43 -9.56 14.77
CA GLY A 420 -11.70 -9.87 15.43
C GLY A 420 -12.34 -11.19 14.95
N GLU A 421 -13.58 -11.42 15.37
CA GLU A 421 -14.31 -12.67 15.07
C GLU A 421 -15.12 -12.60 13.76
N ASP A 422 -15.52 -11.40 13.33
CA ASP A 422 -16.30 -11.14 12.11
C ASP A 422 -15.63 -9.99 11.35
N TYR A 423 -15.03 -10.32 10.21
CA TYR A 423 -14.19 -9.45 9.39
C TYR A 423 -14.37 -9.80 7.90
N PRO A 424 -13.85 -8.99 6.97
CA PRO A 424 -14.08 -9.22 5.56
C PRO A 424 -13.41 -10.49 5.06
N SER A 425 -14.21 -11.34 4.42
CA SER A 425 -13.75 -12.63 3.91
C SER A 425 -13.47 -12.60 2.41
N LYS A 426 -13.99 -11.60 1.70
CA LYS A 426 -13.87 -11.45 0.24
C LYS A 426 -13.41 -10.03 -0.17
N PRO A 427 -12.27 -9.51 0.34
CA PRO A 427 -11.71 -8.27 -0.20
C PRO A 427 -11.43 -8.41 -1.70
N TYR A 428 -11.58 -7.32 -2.47
CA TYR A 428 -11.16 -7.28 -3.87
C TYR A 428 -9.63 -7.28 -3.94
N HIS A 429 -9.03 -8.46 -3.88
CA HIS A 429 -7.58 -8.63 -3.94
C HIS A 429 -7.20 -9.94 -4.64
N LYS A 430 -6.64 -9.81 -5.85
CA LYS A 430 -6.36 -10.93 -6.76
C LYS A 430 -5.31 -11.88 -6.22
N SER A 431 -4.28 -11.36 -5.54
CA SER A 431 -3.17 -12.19 -5.05
C SER A 431 -3.52 -13.04 -3.82
N SER A 432 -4.38 -12.56 -2.91
CA SER A 432 -4.84 -13.37 -1.77
C SER A 432 -5.96 -14.33 -2.16
N TYR A 433 -6.69 -14.02 -3.24
CA TYR A 433 -7.54 -15.00 -3.88
C TYR A 433 -6.69 -16.07 -4.53
N ASN A 434 -5.77 -15.70 -5.42
CA ASN A 434 -4.89 -16.57 -6.17
C ASN A 434 -5.62 -17.65 -6.99
N SER A 435 -6.28 -17.26 -8.08
CA SER A 435 -6.98 -18.19 -8.98
C SER A 435 -6.11 -19.30 -9.56
N TYR A 436 -4.78 -19.22 -9.46
CA TYR A 436 -3.85 -20.18 -10.06
C TYR A 436 -3.45 -21.33 -9.13
N ILE A 437 -3.71 -21.21 -7.81
CA ILE A 437 -3.17 -22.16 -6.84
C ILE A 437 -4.07 -23.38 -6.59
N ASP A 438 -5.37 -23.16 -6.40
CA ASP A 438 -6.34 -24.22 -6.09
C ASP A 438 -7.19 -24.63 -7.29
N TYR A 439 -7.37 -23.68 -8.21
CA TYR A 439 -8.08 -23.89 -9.45
C TYR A 439 -7.01 -23.86 -10.54
N PRO A 440 -6.99 -24.84 -11.46
CA PRO A 440 -5.99 -24.87 -12.52
C PRO A 440 -6.32 -23.83 -13.61
N MET A 441 -6.53 -22.58 -13.20
CA MET A 441 -6.76 -21.43 -14.06
C MET A 441 -5.45 -20.89 -14.64
N ARG A 442 -4.30 -21.36 -14.13
CA ARG A 442 -3.00 -21.12 -14.74
C ARG A 442 -3.04 -21.55 -16.22
N GLY A 443 -2.72 -20.62 -17.11
CA GLY A 443 -2.73 -20.82 -18.56
C GLY A 443 -4.12 -20.86 -19.21
N LYS A 444 -5.18 -20.52 -18.47
CA LYS A 444 -6.48 -20.18 -19.05
C LYS A 444 -6.46 -18.74 -19.58
N PHE A 445 -7.41 -18.43 -20.45
CA PHE A 445 -7.68 -17.06 -20.85
C PHE A 445 -8.18 -16.26 -19.65
N GLN A 446 -7.84 -14.97 -19.60
CA GLN A 446 -8.10 -14.11 -18.44
C GLN A 446 -9.59 -13.89 -18.17
N ASP A 447 -10.47 -14.00 -19.16
CA ASP A 447 -11.92 -13.98 -18.99
C ASP A 447 -12.40 -15.13 -18.08
N MET A 448 -11.85 -16.33 -18.24
CA MET A 448 -12.15 -17.44 -17.35
C MET A 448 -11.55 -17.23 -15.94
N VAL A 449 -10.35 -16.63 -15.84
CA VAL A 449 -9.72 -16.34 -14.55
C VAL A 449 -10.53 -15.27 -13.79
N GLU A 450 -11.00 -14.25 -14.51
CA GLU A 450 -11.92 -13.23 -14.03
C GLU A 450 -13.22 -13.83 -13.55
N GLU A 451 -13.83 -14.74 -14.30
CA GLU A 451 -15.06 -15.45 -13.89
C GLU A 451 -14.84 -16.22 -12.57
N ASP A 452 -13.73 -16.96 -12.45
CA ASP A 452 -13.36 -17.61 -11.18
C ASP A 452 -13.18 -16.59 -10.05
N PHE A 453 -12.47 -15.49 -10.30
CA PHE A 453 -12.27 -14.46 -9.29
C PHE A 453 -13.59 -13.80 -8.89
N SER A 454 -14.39 -13.31 -9.84
CA SER A 454 -15.54 -12.43 -9.60
C SER A 454 -16.79 -13.21 -9.19
N GLU A 455 -17.06 -14.37 -9.78
CA GLU A 455 -18.30 -15.12 -9.51
C GLU A 455 -18.17 -16.08 -8.32
N SER A 456 -16.96 -16.39 -7.89
CA SER A 456 -16.75 -17.33 -6.78
C SER A 456 -17.25 -16.80 -5.45
N LYS A 457 -18.03 -17.64 -4.78
CA LYS A 457 -18.63 -17.34 -3.47
C LYS A 457 -17.75 -17.75 -2.29
N THR A 458 -16.56 -18.30 -2.54
CA THR A 458 -15.61 -18.64 -1.47
C THR A 458 -14.96 -17.38 -0.92
N GLY A 459 -14.55 -17.44 0.35
CA GLY A 459 -13.62 -16.46 0.91
C GLY A 459 -12.29 -16.47 0.16
N GLN A 460 -11.39 -15.58 0.56
CA GLN A 460 -10.01 -15.61 0.09
C GLN A 460 -9.32 -16.91 0.48
N ARG A 461 -8.45 -17.41 -0.42
CA ARG A 461 -7.66 -18.64 -0.18
C ARG A 461 -6.57 -18.38 0.86
N PHE A 462 -6.11 -17.14 0.94
CA PHE A 462 -5.18 -16.65 1.95
C PHE A 462 -5.74 -15.41 2.64
N ILE A 463 -5.44 -15.26 3.93
CA ILE A 463 -5.87 -14.09 4.70
C ILE A 463 -4.93 -12.91 4.40
N LEU A 464 -5.48 -11.82 3.88
CA LEU A 464 -4.76 -10.56 3.66
C LEU A 464 -4.74 -9.75 4.96
N TYR A 465 -4.03 -10.25 5.97
CA TYR A 465 -4.03 -9.66 7.31
C TYR A 465 -3.79 -8.15 7.29
N GLY A 466 -4.64 -7.42 8.02
CA GLY A 466 -4.50 -6.00 8.29
C GLY A 466 -5.00 -5.07 7.19
N ALA A 467 -5.38 -5.57 6.02
CA ALA A 467 -5.97 -4.72 4.98
C ALA A 467 -7.25 -4.07 5.47
N VAL A 468 -7.35 -2.75 5.28
CA VAL A 468 -8.54 -1.96 5.57
C VAL A 468 -9.39 -1.90 4.31
N GLU A 469 -10.62 -2.38 4.39
CA GLU A 469 -11.59 -2.28 3.29
C GLU A 469 -12.18 -0.87 3.17
N GLY A 470 -12.74 -0.55 2.00
CA GLY A 470 -13.28 0.76 1.68
C GLY A 470 -14.32 1.28 2.68
N GLY A 471 -15.16 0.40 3.22
CA GLY A 471 -16.14 0.75 4.25
C GLY A 471 -17.59 0.60 3.79
N PRO A 472 -18.57 1.05 4.60
CA PRO A 472 -19.98 0.88 4.29
C PRO A 472 -20.54 2.04 3.47
N ASN A 473 -21.80 1.89 3.06
CA ASN A 473 -22.65 2.98 2.61
C ASN A 473 -22.98 3.95 3.78
N VAL A 474 -23.56 5.10 3.46
CA VAL A 474 -23.88 6.20 4.40
C VAL A 474 -24.82 5.79 5.55
N ASP A 475 -25.59 4.71 5.40
CA ASP A 475 -26.48 4.15 6.43
C ASP A 475 -25.86 2.99 7.23
N ASP A 476 -24.55 2.81 7.08
CA ASP A 476 -23.72 1.70 7.57
C ASP A 476 -23.99 0.32 6.91
N SER A 477 -24.78 0.21 5.85
CA SER A 477 -24.99 -1.06 5.14
C SER A 477 -23.85 -1.40 4.17
N TRP A 478 -23.60 -2.68 3.91
CA TRP A 478 -22.53 -3.12 2.99
C TRP A 478 -22.73 -4.55 2.46
N HIS A 479 -21.90 -4.95 1.50
CA HIS A 479 -21.77 -6.35 1.05
C HIS A 479 -20.33 -6.82 1.26
N ASP A 480 -20.15 -8.02 1.84
CA ASP A 480 -18.86 -8.74 1.85
C ASP A 480 -18.74 -9.49 0.52
N ASP A 481 -18.53 -8.73 -0.54
CA ASP A 481 -18.45 -9.21 -1.92
C ASP A 481 -17.34 -8.47 -2.68
N ARG A 482 -16.34 -9.23 -3.10
CA ARG A 482 -15.21 -8.76 -3.91
C ARG A 482 -15.65 -7.99 -5.15
N THR A 483 -16.79 -8.31 -5.79
CA THR A 483 -17.18 -7.57 -7.00
C THR A 483 -17.69 -6.17 -6.69
N ASN A 484 -17.99 -5.88 -5.41
CA ASN A 484 -18.39 -4.58 -4.95
C ASN A 484 -17.16 -3.82 -4.45
N TYR A 485 -16.37 -3.33 -5.38
CA TYR A 485 -15.10 -2.63 -5.12
C TYR A 485 -15.27 -1.38 -4.24
N GLU A 486 -16.44 -0.72 -4.27
CA GLU A 486 -16.70 0.43 -3.38
C GLU A 486 -16.51 0.06 -1.90
N TYR A 487 -16.95 -1.14 -1.51
CA TYR A 487 -16.86 -1.64 -0.14
C TYR A 487 -15.62 -2.50 0.10
N SER A 488 -15.29 -3.39 -0.84
CA SER A 488 -14.33 -4.49 -0.65
C SER A 488 -12.92 -4.20 -1.14
N GLU A 489 -12.69 -3.05 -1.80
CA GLU A 489 -11.36 -2.68 -2.25
C GLU A 489 -10.45 -2.37 -1.07
N VAL A 490 -9.18 -2.73 -1.24
CA VAL A 490 -8.09 -2.55 -0.30
C VAL A 490 -6.93 -1.90 -1.04
N THR A 491 -6.36 -0.85 -0.46
CA THR A 491 -5.31 -0.06 -1.10
C THR A 491 -4.19 0.24 -0.13
N GLN A 492 -3.01 0.53 -0.67
CA GLN A 492 -1.89 1.04 0.11
C GLN A 492 -2.26 2.29 0.93
N ASP A 493 -3.05 3.19 0.34
CA ASP A 493 -3.35 4.48 0.93
C ASP A 493 -4.38 4.38 2.07
N TYR A 494 -5.36 3.46 2.00
CA TYR A 494 -6.31 3.23 3.10
C TYR A 494 -5.62 2.82 4.40
N ASN A 495 -4.52 2.06 4.30
CA ASN A 495 -3.76 1.58 5.44
C ASN A 495 -2.72 2.61 5.95
N ALA A 496 -2.33 3.62 5.16
CA ALA A 496 -1.11 4.38 5.42
C ALA A 496 -1.19 5.21 6.70
N ALA A 497 -2.10 6.18 6.75
CA ALA A 497 -2.27 6.99 7.95
C ALA A 497 -3.04 6.23 9.04
N TRP A 498 -3.92 5.30 8.67
CA TRP A 498 -4.57 4.37 9.59
C TRP A 498 -3.57 3.67 10.52
N THR A 499 -2.46 3.17 9.97
CA THR A 499 -1.34 2.58 10.73
C THR A 499 -0.80 3.55 11.78
N GLY A 500 -0.64 4.83 11.43
CA GLY A 500 -0.18 5.87 12.35
C GLY A 500 -1.20 6.23 13.43
N ALA A 501 -2.48 6.22 13.11
CA ALA A 501 -3.53 6.47 14.07
C ALA A 501 -3.53 5.39 15.17
N ILE A 502 -3.32 4.12 14.81
CA ILE A 502 -3.16 3.00 15.76
C ILE A 502 -1.95 3.24 16.67
N ALA A 503 -0.80 3.59 16.09
CA ALA A 503 0.40 3.93 16.88
C ALA A 503 0.15 5.11 17.83
N GLY A 504 -0.61 6.11 17.38
CA GLY A 504 -1.04 7.23 18.21
C GLY A 504 -1.95 6.80 19.37
N LEU A 505 -2.83 5.81 19.19
CA LEU A 505 -3.64 5.27 20.28
C LEU A 505 -2.80 4.51 21.30
N ILE A 506 -1.77 3.77 20.86
CA ILE A 506 -0.81 3.13 21.77
C ILE A 506 -0.09 4.20 22.62
N ASP A 507 0.38 5.28 21.98
CA ASP A 507 1.02 6.42 22.65
C ASP A 507 0.08 7.08 23.68
N PHE A 508 -1.19 7.30 23.30
CA PHE A 508 -2.19 7.97 24.13
C PHE A 508 -2.65 7.15 25.33
N TYR A 509 -2.96 5.86 25.14
CA TYR A 509 -3.44 5.01 26.24
C TYR A 509 -2.33 4.63 27.22
N GLY A 510 -1.07 4.71 26.78
CA GLY A 510 0.11 4.30 27.52
C GLY A 510 0.65 2.97 26.99
N PRO A 511 1.93 2.91 26.56
CA PRO A 511 2.53 1.72 25.98
C PRO A 511 2.54 0.52 26.94
N GLU A 512 2.54 0.77 28.25
CA GLU A 512 2.49 -0.27 29.30
C GLU A 512 1.21 -1.11 29.31
N LYS A 513 0.20 -0.73 28.53
CA LYS A 513 -1.07 -1.45 28.39
C LYS A 513 -1.08 -2.43 27.22
N PHE A 514 0.00 -2.48 26.45
CA PHE A 514 0.09 -3.29 25.25
C PHE A 514 1.30 -4.21 25.35
N GLU A 515 1.12 -5.44 24.88
CA GLU A 515 2.20 -6.39 24.71
C GLU A 515 2.53 -6.49 23.22
N PRO A 516 3.81 -6.66 22.85
CA PRO A 516 4.20 -6.94 21.48
C PRO A 516 3.43 -8.13 20.88
N TYR A 517 2.98 -7.98 19.64
CA TYR A 517 2.35 -9.05 18.87
C TYR A 517 3.38 -9.74 17.95
N THR A 518 3.05 -10.90 17.40
CA THR A 518 3.98 -11.72 16.60
C THR A 518 3.26 -12.47 15.50
N ASP A 519 4.03 -13.02 14.56
CA ASP A 519 3.51 -13.97 13.56
C ASP A 519 3.00 -15.29 14.15
N CYS A 520 3.25 -15.55 15.45
CA CYS A 520 2.74 -16.74 16.12
C CYS A 520 1.22 -16.83 16.01
N GLU A 521 0.71 -18.03 15.69
CA GLU A 521 -0.72 -18.33 15.50
C GLU A 521 -1.38 -17.72 14.25
N LEU A 522 -0.69 -16.88 13.47
CA LEU A 522 -1.20 -16.39 12.20
C LEU A 522 -1.12 -17.46 11.11
N ASP A 523 -2.17 -17.57 10.29
CA ASP A 523 -2.16 -18.40 9.09
C ASP A 523 -1.52 -17.63 7.93
N LEU A 524 -0.20 -17.66 7.87
CA LEU A 524 0.57 -17.04 6.79
C LEU A 524 0.58 -17.88 5.49
N GLY A 525 -0.27 -18.92 5.40
CA GLY A 525 -0.43 -19.79 4.24
C GLY A 525 0.55 -20.97 4.17
N TRP A 526 1.43 -21.13 5.17
CA TRP A 526 2.47 -22.18 5.16
C TRP A 526 1.93 -23.62 5.28
N THR A 527 0.67 -23.77 5.70
CA THR A 527 -0.01 -25.08 5.77
C THR A 527 -0.56 -25.54 4.43
N HIS A 528 -0.56 -24.65 3.42
CA HIS A 528 -1.09 -24.94 2.10
C HIS A 528 -0.26 -26.04 1.40
N PRO A 529 -0.87 -27.04 0.72
CA PRO A 529 -0.14 -28.16 0.12
C PRO A 529 0.90 -27.75 -0.95
N ASN A 530 0.67 -26.61 -1.60
CA ASN A 530 1.55 -26.05 -2.63
C ASN A 530 2.57 -25.01 -2.09
N ALA A 531 2.61 -24.77 -0.76
CA ALA A 531 3.56 -23.82 -0.18
C ALA A 531 5.01 -24.30 -0.33
N SER A 532 5.92 -23.35 -0.51
CA SER A 532 7.37 -23.59 -0.41
C SER A 532 7.77 -23.90 1.04
N THR A 533 9.05 -24.23 1.26
CA THR A 533 9.59 -24.33 2.62
C THR A 533 9.63 -22.94 3.28
N PRO A 534 9.08 -22.78 4.50
CA PRO A 534 9.13 -21.51 5.22
C PRO A 534 10.57 -21.09 5.52
N PRO A 535 10.84 -19.78 5.68
CA PRO A 535 12.11 -19.29 6.18
C PRO A 535 12.42 -19.89 7.56
N PHE A 536 13.68 -20.22 7.81
CA PHE A 536 14.15 -20.66 9.12
C PHE A 536 14.46 -19.43 10.00
N TRP A 537 13.45 -18.94 10.70
CA TRP A 537 13.61 -17.87 11.67
C TRP A 537 14.48 -18.33 12.85
N PRO A 538 15.55 -17.62 13.22
CA PRO A 538 16.39 -18.00 14.34
C PRO A 538 15.64 -18.00 15.67
N ASP A 539 16.09 -18.84 16.61
CA ASP A 539 15.49 -18.95 17.94
C ASP A 539 15.43 -17.61 18.70
N ASP A 540 16.33 -16.67 18.41
CA ASP A 540 16.37 -15.35 19.05
C ASP A 540 15.49 -14.27 18.37
N ASP A 541 14.74 -14.64 17.33
CA ASP A 541 13.74 -13.79 16.67
C ASP A 541 12.36 -13.95 17.31
N CYS A 542 11.96 -13.04 18.19
CA CYS A 542 10.63 -13.08 18.80
C CYS A 542 9.54 -12.42 17.95
N TYR A 543 9.90 -11.83 16.82
CA TYR A 543 8.94 -11.11 15.99
C TYR A 543 8.23 -12.09 15.05
N HIS A 544 9.00 -12.96 14.39
CA HIS A 544 8.46 -13.94 13.44
C HIS A 544 8.21 -15.34 14.04
N THR A 545 8.61 -15.58 15.29
CA THR A 545 8.44 -16.90 15.96
C THR A 545 7.53 -16.82 17.19
N CYS A 546 7.13 -17.99 17.68
CA CYS A 546 6.44 -18.12 18.96
C CYS A 546 7.36 -17.99 20.20
N ASN A 547 8.63 -17.56 20.02
CA ASN A 547 9.52 -17.40 21.15
C ASN A 547 9.11 -16.20 22.04
N THR A 548 9.05 -16.44 23.34
CA THR A 548 8.76 -15.42 24.36
C THR A 548 9.97 -15.09 25.24
N GLY A 549 11.11 -15.77 25.03
CA GLY A 549 12.30 -15.67 25.88
C GLY A 549 13.34 -14.62 25.46
N CYS A 550 13.14 -13.89 24.37
CA CYS A 550 14.08 -12.85 23.94
C CYS A 550 13.70 -11.45 24.49
N PRO A 551 14.63 -10.47 24.46
CA PRO A 551 14.36 -9.13 24.97
C PRO A 551 13.32 -8.38 24.10
N ARG A 552 12.09 -8.29 24.59
CA ARG A 552 11.01 -7.46 24.03
C ARG A 552 11.30 -5.96 24.22
N GLY A 553 10.74 -5.12 23.35
CA GLY A 553 10.94 -3.67 23.31
C GLY A 553 12.32 -3.24 22.76
N GLN A 554 13.04 -4.14 22.07
CA GLN A 554 14.38 -3.90 21.57
C GLN A 554 14.49 -4.39 20.12
N MET A 555 14.66 -3.48 19.15
CA MET A 555 14.73 -3.82 17.72
C MET A 555 15.67 -4.98 17.35
N LYS A 556 16.72 -5.24 18.13
CA LYS A 556 17.64 -6.37 17.92
C LYS A 556 16.98 -7.76 18.02
N SER A 557 15.77 -7.86 18.59
CA SER A 557 14.98 -9.09 18.67
C SER A 557 14.23 -9.39 17.38
N SER A 558 14.17 -8.45 16.43
CA SER A 558 13.62 -8.68 15.10
C SER A 558 14.74 -9.03 14.13
N PHE A 559 14.58 -10.14 13.40
CA PHE A 559 15.57 -10.53 12.39
C PHE A 559 15.56 -9.62 11.16
N SER A 560 14.44 -8.96 10.85
CA SER A 560 14.39 -7.96 9.78
C SER A 560 15.33 -6.80 10.08
N TRP A 561 15.39 -6.36 11.34
CA TRP A 561 16.33 -5.34 11.78
C TRP A 561 17.78 -5.77 11.56
N ARG A 562 18.11 -7.03 11.87
CA ARG A 562 19.46 -7.60 11.64
C ARG A 562 19.83 -7.56 10.16
N LEU A 563 18.90 -7.86 9.26
CA LEU A 563 19.13 -7.77 7.81
C LEU A 563 19.45 -6.34 7.35
N LEU A 564 18.84 -5.33 7.98
CA LEU A 564 19.04 -3.93 7.64
C LEU A 564 20.35 -3.34 8.14
N VAL A 565 20.75 -3.66 9.38
CA VAL A 565 21.90 -3.02 10.05
C VAL A 565 23.20 -3.78 9.92
N GLU A 566 23.17 -4.99 9.34
CA GLU A 566 24.36 -5.79 9.05
C GLU A 566 24.51 -6.11 7.55
N PRO A 567 24.55 -5.11 6.66
CA PRO A 567 24.59 -5.34 5.20
C PRO A 567 25.81 -6.15 4.75
N ASP A 568 26.95 -6.01 5.43
CA ASP A 568 28.17 -6.79 5.15
C ASP A 568 28.03 -8.28 5.49
N LYS A 569 27.01 -8.66 6.26
CA LYS A 569 26.71 -10.05 6.64
C LYS A 569 25.49 -10.60 5.93
N ILE A 570 24.97 -9.91 4.91
CA ILE A 570 23.72 -10.28 4.24
C ILE A 570 23.72 -11.74 3.75
N ASN A 571 24.82 -12.21 3.15
CA ASN A 571 24.95 -13.60 2.69
C ASN A 571 24.77 -14.59 3.85
N ARG A 572 25.40 -14.32 4.99
CA ARG A 572 25.31 -15.17 6.19
C ARG A 572 23.91 -15.11 6.81
N ASN A 573 23.31 -13.93 6.89
CA ASN A 573 21.98 -13.76 7.47
C ASN A 573 20.92 -14.44 6.60
N LEU A 574 21.04 -14.36 5.27
CA LEU A 574 20.17 -15.07 4.35
C LEU A 574 20.43 -16.59 4.33
N ASP A 575 21.66 -17.04 4.58
CA ASP A 575 21.95 -18.47 4.76
C ASP A 575 21.29 -19.02 6.04
N MET A 576 21.14 -18.20 7.09
CA MET A 576 20.38 -18.61 8.28
C MET A 576 18.89 -18.82 7.94
N LEU A 577 18.28 -17.90 7.19
CA LEU A 577 16.87 -18.03 6.77
C LEU A 577 16.66 -19.13 5.74
N TYR A 578 17.64 -19.33 4.86
CA TYR A 578 17.59 -20.25 3.73
C TYR A 578 18.90 -21.04 3.63
N PRO A 579 19.08 -22.10 4.45
CA PRO A 579 20.31 -22.86 4.52
C PRO A 579 20.80 -23.36 3.14
N GLY A 580 22.02 -22.99 2.77
CA GLY A 580 22.64 -23.35 1.49
C GLY A 580 22.35 -22.37 0.34
N HIS A 581 21.53 -21.34 0.56
CA HIS A 581 21.12 -20.38 -0.46
C HIS A 581 21.53 -18.93 -0.16
N GLY A 582 22.30 -18.68 0.91
CA GLY A 582 22.63 -17.33 1.35
C GLY A 582 23.32 -16.46 0.29
N ASN A 583 24.35 -16.99 -0.38
CA ASN A 583 25.06 -16.27 -1.45
C ASN A 583 24.15 -15.98 -2.65
N THR A 584 23.40 -16.97 -3.14
CA THR A 584 22.51 -16.81 -4.29
C THR A 584 21.41 -15.78 -4.02
N ARG A 585 20.80 -15.81 -2.82
CA ARG A 585 19.77 -14.83 -2.45
C ARG A 585 20.35 -13.42 -2.27
N ALA A 586 21.52 -13.30 -1.65
CA ALA A 586 22.18 -12.00 -1.50
C ALA A 586 22.54 -11.38 -2.86
N ALA A 587 23.09 -12.17 -3.78
CA ALA A 587 23.40 -11.74 -5.13
C ALA A 587 22.12 -11.25 -5.86
N ALA A 588 21.03 -12.01 -5.76
CA ALA A 588 19.74 -11.64 -6.34
C ALA A 588 19.20 -10.32 -5.78
N LEU A 589 19.27 -10.10 -4.46
CA LEU A 589 18.86 -8.84 -3.83
C LEU A 589 19.71 -7.64 -4.25
N GLN A 590 20.98 -7.87 -4.59
CA GLN A 590 21.90 -6.84 -5.07
C GLN A 590 21.83 -6.64 -6.60
N GLY A 591 20.90 -7.31 -7.30
CA GLY A 591 20.78 -7.25 -8.75
C GLY A 591 21.98 -7.87 -9.50
N LYS A 592 22.80 -8.69 -8.83
CA LYS A 592 23.97 -9.36 -9.42
C LYS A 592 23.62 -10.75 -9.93
N LYS A 593 24.34 -11.21 -10.96
CA LYS A 593 24.25 -12.61 -11.43
C LYS A 593 25.19 -13.48 -10.60
N GLU A 594 24.81 -14.73 -10.36
CA GLU A 594 25.56 -15.69 -9.53
C GLU A 594 27.04 -15.85 -9.95
N GLU A 595 27.34 -15.67 -11.23
CA GLU A 595 28.68 -15.80 -11.80
C GLU A 595 29.68 -14.70 -11.33
N ASP A 596 29.18 -13.58 -10.78
CA ASP A 596 29.99 -12.43 -10.40
C ASP A 596 30.67 -12.59 -9.01
N GLU A 597 30.17 -13.45 -8.13
CA GLU A 597 30.72 -13.64 -6.76
C GLU A 597 31.62 -14.86 -6.58
N VAL A 598 31.56 -15.86 -7.47
CA VAL A 598 32.34 -17.13 -7.37
C VAL A 598 33.87 -16.90 -7.40
N LYS A 599 34.33 -15.67 -7.67
CA LYS A 599 35.76 -15.31 -7.68
C LYS A 599 36.33 -14.87 -6.34
N ILE A 600 35.53 -14.57 -5.32
CA ILE A 600 36.04 -13.91 -4.10
C ILE A 600 36.37 -14.91 -2.97
N ASP A 601 35.76 -16.10 -2.94
CA ASP A 601 35.93 -17.02 -1.80
C ASP A 601 36.91 -18.19 -2.01
N LYS A 602 37.85 -18.06 -2.97
CA LYS A 602 38.93 -19.04 -3.20
C LYS A 602 40.30 -18.64 -2.65
N GLN A 603 40.37 -17.64 -1.76
CA GLN A 603 41.62 -17.26 -1.11
C GLN A 603 41.50 -17.23 0.42
N SER A 604 41.57 -18.40 1.04
CA SER A 604 42.15 -18.61 2.39
C SER A 604 42.57 -20.07 2.57
N PRO A 605 43.58 -20.36 3.43
CA PRO A 605 44.67 -21.28 3.08
C PRO A 605 44.34 -22.76 3.33
N SER A 606 44.75 -23.58 2.36
CA SER A 606 44.73 -25.04 2.41
C SER A 606 45.63 -25.61 3.52
N THR A 607 45.07 -26.49 4.35
CA THR A 607 45.84 -27.51 5.09
C THR A 607 45.75 -28.87 4.39
N PRO A 608 46.82 -29.68 4.40
CA PRO A 608 46.99 -30.80 3.47
C PRO A 608 46.56 -32.14 4.08
N HIS A 609 45.80 -32.93 3.32
CA HIS A 609 45.69 -34.39 3.49
C HIS A 609 45.74 -35.02 2.10
N GLU A 610 46.89 -35.60 1.75
CA GLU A 610 47.22 -37.02 1.88
C GLU A 610 46.66 -37.87 0.75
N ASN A 611 47.62 -38.31 -0.07
CA ASN A 611 47.49 -39.16 -1.24
C ASN A 611 46.77 -40.47 -0.92
N ASN A 612 45.88 -40.90 -1.82
CA ASN A 612 45.83 -42.31 -2.20
C ASN A 612 45.49 -42.45 -3.69
N HIS A 613 46.40 -43.16 -4.37
CA HIS A 613 46.34 -43.59 -5.75
C HIS A 613 45.39 -44.77 -5.95
N MET A 614 44.71 -44.79 -7.09
CA MET A 614 44.33 -45.93 -7.97
C MET A 614 43.17 -45.42 -8.86
N GLU A 615 43.02 -45.69 -10.15
CA GLU A 615 43.82 -46.24 -11.23
C GLU A 615 43.04 -45.87 -12.52
N ASN A 616 43.74 -45.63 -13.63
CA ASN A 616 43.18 -45.28 -14.94
C ASN A 616 42.44 -46.45 -15.60
N THR A 617 41.39 -46.20 -16.40
CA THR A 617 41.30 -46.45 -17.88
C THR A 617 39.87 -46.28 -18.45
N PRO A 618 39.69 -46.09 -19.78
CA PRO A 618 38.81 -45.03 -20.31
C PRO A 618 37.62 -45.48 -21.18
N ALA A 619 36.79 -44.47 -21.51
CA ALA A 619 36.05 -44.22 -22.76
C ALA A 619 35.20 -45.33 -23.40
N THR A 620 33.90 -45.03 -23.59
CA THR A 620 33.18 -45.35 -24.83
C THR A 620 32.15 -44.25 -25.13
N GLU A 621 32.33 -43.62 -26.29
CA GLU A 621 31.35 -42.84 -27.03
C GLU A 621 30.12 -43.70 -27.37
N ASN A 622 28.94 -43.09 -27.43
CA ASN A 622 27.87 -43.53 -28.33
C ASN A 622 26.96 -42.35 -28.69
N ASN A 623 27.07 -41.94 -29.96
CA ASN A 623 26.11 -41.15 -30.71
C ASN A 623 24.82 -41.94 -30.92
N VAL A 624 23.65 -41.37 -30.64
CA VAL A 624 22.41 -41.68 -31.40
C VAL A 624 21.52 -40.43 -31.54
N HIS A 625 21.28 -40.11 -32.80
CA HIS A 625 20.27 -39.30 -33.49
C HIS A 625 19.03 -38.70 -32.79
N ASN A 626 18.81 -37.41 -33.14
CA ASN A 626 17.61 -36.77 -33.71
C ASN A 626 16.21 -37.31 -33.36
N HIS A 627 15.36 -36.41 -32.85
CA HIS A 627 14.14 -35.98 -33.57
C HIS A 627 13.52 -34.71 -32.97
N ASN A 628 13.48 -33.64 -33.76
CA ASN A 628 12.52 -32.53 -33.63
C ASN A 628 11.17 -32.94 -34.25
N PRO A 629 10.03 -32.49 -33.71
CA PRO A 629 8.83 -32.27 -34.49
C PRO A 629 8.63 -30.78 -34.78
N THR A 630 8.45 -30.50 -36.06
CA THR A 630 7.94 -29.28 -36.68
C THR A 630 6.48 -29.04 -36.31
N TYR A 631 6.11 -27.79 -36.03
CA TYR A 631 4.72 -27.34 -36.01
C TYR A 631 4.36 -26.72 -37.37
N ASP A 632 3.36 -27.30 -38.02
CA ASP A 632 2.76 -26.82 -39.27
C ASP A 632 1.74 -25.69 -39.01
N GLU A 633 1.75 -24.72 -39.92
CA GLU A 633 0.73 -23.71 -40.11
C GLU A 633 -0.58 -24.32 -40.67
N ALA A 634 -1.74 -23.87 -40.15
CA ALA A 634 -3.01 -23.98 -40.87
C ALA A 634 -4.01 -22.87 -40.48
N SER A 635 -4.06 -21.86 -41.36
CA SER A 635 -5.20 -21.06 -41.83
C SER A 635 -6.58 -21.08 -41.13
N SER A 636 -7.04 -19.86 -40.83
CA SER A 636 -8.38 -19.27 -41.12
C SER A 636 -9.66 -20.05 -40.77
N GLY A 637 -10.41 -19.50 -39.82
CA GLY A 637 -11.83 -19.81 -39.64
C GLY A 637 -12.52 -18.74 -38.80
N ALA A 638 -13.01 -17.69 -39.46
CA ALA A 638 -13.91 -16.71 -38.86
C ALA A 638 -15.20 -17.41 -38.39
N ARG A 639 -15.58 -17.25 -37.12
CA ARG A 639 -16.93 -17.55 -36.63
C ARG A 639 -17.39 -16.47 -35.64
N HIS A 640 -18.65 -16.12 -35.83
CA HIS A 640 -19.43 -15.09 -35.17
C HIS A 640 -19.48 -15.23 -33.64
N LEU A 641 -19.25 -14.12 -32.92
CA LEU A 641 -19.63 -13.94 -31.52
C LEU A 641 -21.14 -13.70 -31.39
N PRO A 642 -21.85 -14.30 -30.42
CA PRO A 642 -23.15 -13.82 -29.98
C PRO A 642 -22.97 -12.70 -28.94
N ILE A 643 -23.62 -11.59 -29.23
CA ILE A 643 -23.83 -10.41 -28.38
C ILE A 643 -24.85 -10.79 -27.29
N PHE A 644 -24.49 -10.74 -26.00
CA PHE A 644 -25.43 -10.54 -24.88
C PHE A 644 -24.68 -10.11 -23.61
N ALA A 645 -24.75 -8.82 -23.28
CA ALA A 645 -24.93 -8.25 -21.92
C ALA A 645 -24.64 -6.74 -21.96
N THR A 646 -25.64 -5.94 -22.36
CA THR A 646 -25.65 -4.49 -22.18
C THR A 646 -26.80 -4.18 -21.23
N LEU A 647 -26.52 -3.75 -20.00
CA LEU A 647 -27.35 -2.84 -19.18
C LEU A 647 -26.79 -2.75 -17.75
N CYS A 648 -25.89 -1.79 -17.50
CA CYS A 648 -25.80 -1.10 -16.20
C CYS A 648 -24.92 0.18 -16.18
N ILE A 649 -24.28 0.58 -17.29
CA ILE A 649 -23.37 1.75 -17.28
C ILE A 649 -23.91 2.87 -18.16
N VAL A 650 -24.83 3.68 -17.61
CA VAL A 650 -25.19 5.00 -18.17
C VAL A 650 -25.34 6.10 -17.09
N PHE A 651 -25.19 5.81 -15.79
CA PHE A 651 -25.44 6.84 -14.76
C PHE A 651 -24.25 7.71 -14.32
N VAL A 652 -23.02 7.42 -14.76
CA VAL A 652 -21.83 8.17 -14.29
C VAL A 652 -21.54 9.42 -15.13
N SER A 653 -22.07 9.55 -16.35
CA SER A 653 -21.67 10.65 -17.27
C SER A 653 -22.58 11.89 -17.28
N LEU A 654 -23.47 12.07 -16.29
CA LEU A 654 -24.42 13.21 -16.26
C LEU A 654 -24.31 14.12 -15.04
N TYR A 655 -23.41 13.84 -14.08
CA TYR A 655 -23.25 14.67 -12.87
C TYR A 655 -22.15 15.73 -12.93
N VAL A 656 -21.35 15.80 -14.01
CA VAL A 656 -20.23 16.77 -14.16
C VAL A 656 -20.61 18.02 -14.97
N LEU A 657 -21.90 18.27 -15.23
CA LEU A 657 -22.33 19.47 -15.98
C LEU A 657 -23.32 20.38 -15.26
N LEU A 658 -23.57 20.16 -13.97
CA LEU A 658 -24.36 21.08 -13.15
C LEU A 658 -23.83 21.10 -11.71
N TRP A 659 -22.63 21.63 -11.50
CA TRP A 659 -22.26 22.49 -10.36
C TRP A 659 -21.06 23.36 -10.75
#